data_AF-A0A951XK56-F1
#
_entry.id   AF-A0A951XK56-F1
#
_cell.length_a   1.000
_cell.length_b   1.000
_cell.length_c   1.000
_cell.angle_alpha   90.00
_cell.angle_beta   90.00
_cell.angle_gamma   90.00
#
_symmetry.space_group_name_H-M   'P 1'
#
loop_
_entity.id
_entity.type
_entity.pdbx_description
1 polymer ?
#
loop_
_entity_poly.entity_id
_entity_poly.type
_entity_poly.pdbx_seq_one_letter_code
_entity_poly.pdbx_strand_id
1 'polypeptide(L)'
;MNSDPFWTSEDGQILAAKAKDEQSMILTLAFWPRQPAEFAFMQAHLDQLRFTERSSLARIGIEMLIQGRPEVDGHRLVLQAEAFLFDKSFPNAGYWQRLLRPGAPVGRLFFAPVAAKLSSEEIWSAVQANALKLPHTISIDSQGRVFFTPHAVTYTLNPRLQKLNFEHIVSGYAGRSFIDKVQVRHDVSTLAIPPRSGILTSCSMYLKEHYVVLNPGEGNFGLHTGAILLDPVKTFGTNIMLEIYNTGDQPVVNPMLTVEVFRAPPFADPEYKSLVKKRQRLLDTSREVYQCLADAPVHEVAEARPKTKINVRGHTGAMENRCLFIRANNGELRRLLDGKACPLGSRTVIQALDHAPADADTLIVDYFPDLLEHMELITRLGDLKLRRIVFRRASRSHGYFLSSNAHARLDTFHAIGVQIYWYDELTKDLYLHTYKRDHGFFIREETARKFQESTILAFYGSAVGLDQADTARISGLVDKLTTFLGGNLGVLTGGGGGVMRLATDQAREKGALTGACFLELEAQPPELGVDFFNTFQENSRHFRQKWFEVADFCIFNVGGVGTLEEIGIELCNLKLGIRPRVPYVFFNARFWGNLRGQIEQMITDRRAPAWMSDFILFTDDPDEVVRFYRKKLQVL
;
A
#
# COMPACT_ATOMS: atom_id res chain seq x y z
N MET A 1 18.34 -7.68 -27.16
CA MET A 1 17.06 -8.42 -27.13
C MET A 1 16.04 -7.53 -26.44
N ASN A 2 15.21 -6.81 -27.21
CA ASN A 2 14.03 -6.14 -26.69
C ASN A 2 12.94 -7.22 -26.56
N SER A 3 12.86 -7.88 -25.41
CA SER A 3 11.60 -8.51 -25.01
C SER A 3 10.86 -7.43 -24.23
N ASP A 4 9.73 -6.95 -24.75
CA ASP A 4 8.89 -6.02 -24.02
C ASP A 4 8.51 -6.60 -22.65
N PRO A 5 8.62 -5.83 -21.55
CA PRO A 5 8.33 -6.32 -20.21
C PRO A 5 6.83 -6.50 -19.98
N PHE A 6 6.46 -7.26 -18.94
CA PHE A 6 5.08 -7.29 -18.45
C PHE A 6 4.61 -5.87 -18.13
N TRP A 7 3.40 -5.50 -18.57
CA TRP A 7 2.89 -4.14 -18.42
C TRP A 7 1.44 -4.12 -17.94
N THR A 8 1.06 -3.10 -17.18
CA THR A 8 -0.32 -2.86 -16.74
C THR A 8 -0.66 -1.37 -16.84
N SER A 9 -1.92 -1.06 -17.19
CA SER A 9 -2.48 0.30 -17.19
C SER A 9 -2.94 0.73 -15.78
N GLU A 10 -3.31 2.00 -15.64
CA GLU A 10 -4.23 2.42 -14.57
C GLU A 10 -5.64 1.85 -14.78
N ASP A 11 -6.48 1.96 -13.75
CA ASP A 11 -7.88 1.53 -13.85
C ASP A 11 -8.60 2.34 -14.95
N GLY A 12 -9.21 1.63 -15.90
CA GLY A 12 -10.14 2.21 -16.85
C GLY A 12 -11.48 2.52 -16.20
N GLN A 13 -12.34 3.22 -16.94
CA GLN A 13 -13.66 3.64 -16.48
C GLN A 13 -14.77 3.23 -17.44
N ILE A 14 -15.98 3.07 -16.93
CA ILE A 14 -17.18 2.99 -17.76
C ILE A 14 -17.35 4.33 -18.49
N LEU A 15 -17.38 4.32 -19.81
CA LEU A 15 -17.73 5.47 -20.64
C LEU A 15 -19.24 5.50 -20.91
N ALA A 16 -19.82 4.34 -21.22
CA ALA A 16 -21.24 4.17 -21.45
C ALA A 16 -21.70 2.82 -20.90
N ALA A 17 -22.94 2.77 -20.42
CA ALA A 17 -23.58 1.56 -19.93
C ALA A 17 -25.00 1.49 -20.48
N LYS A 18 -25.37 0.37 -21.09
CA LYS A 18 -26.69 0.13 -21.66
C LYS A 18 -27.20 -1.23 -21.22
N ALA A 19 -28.39 -1.29 -20.64
CA ALA A 19 -29.06 -2.56 -20.37
C ALA A 19 -29.31 -3.29 -21.70
N LYS A 20 -28.89 -4.56 -21.77
CA LYS A 20 -29.21 -5.46 -22.89
C LYS A 20 -30.52 -6.18 -22.59
N ASP A 21 -30.65 -6.69 -21.38
CA ASP A 21 -31.86 -7.29 -20.82
C ASP A 21 -31.86 -7.17 -19.27
N GLU A 22 -32.72 -7.89 -18.56
CA GLU A 22 -32.77 -7.89 -17.09
C GLU A 22 -31.56 -8.55 -16.41
N GLN A 23 -30.78 -9.33 -17.16
CA GLN A 23 -29.68 -10.16 -16.66
C GLN A 23 -28.29 -9.64 -17.07
N SER A 24 -28.21 -8.78 -18.09
CA SER A 24 -26.96 -8.33 -18.68
C SER A 24 -26.96 -6.86 -19.11
N MET A 25 -25.76 -6.27 -19.16
CA MET A 25 -25.50 -4.92 -19.65
C MET A 25 -24.35 -4.91 -20.64
N ILE A 26 -24.42 -4.07 -21.67
CA ILE A 26 -23.28 -3.74 -22.52
C ILE A 26 -22.61 -2.49 -21.96
N LEU A 27 -21.31 -2.59 -21.70
CA LEU A 27 -20.46 -1.53 -21.22
C LEU A 27 -19.43 -1.16 -22.29
N THR A 28 -19.23 0.13 -22.47
CA THR A 28 -18.08 0.68 -23.19
C THR A 28 -17.07 1.14 -22.15
N LEU A 29 -15.91 0.50 -22.11
CA LEU A 29 -14.83 0.76 -21.16
C LEU A 29 -13.78 1.65 -21.83
N ALA A 30 -13.20 2.59 -21.09
CA ALA A 30 -12.18 3.51 -21.59
C ALA A 30 -10.92 3.49 -20.71
N PHE A 31 -9.75 3.53 -21.35
CA PHE A 31 -8.44 3.48 -20.71
C PHE A 31 -7.53 4.59 -21.24
N TRP A 32 -7.00 5.40 -20.34
CA TRP A 32 -6.14 6.53 -20.68
C TRP A 32 -4.67 6.23 -20.35
N PRO A 33 -3.74 6.56 -21.25
CA PRO A 33 -2.31 6.44 -20.99
C PRO A 33 -1.86 7.50 -19.98
N ARG A 34 -0.92 7.13 -19.10
CA ARG A 34 -0.25 8.02 -18.15
C ARG A 34 0.66 9.02 -18.87
N GLN A 35 1.24 8.61 -20.00
CA GLN A 35 2.15 9.42 -20.81
C GLN A 35 2.14 9.01 -22.29
N PRO A 36 2.58 9.88 -23.21
CA PRO A 36 2.57 9.58 -24.66
C PRO A 36 3.34 8.31 -25.04
N ALA A 37 4.46 8.02 -24.36
CA ALA A 37 5.24 6.80 -24.62
C ALA A 37 4.46 5.52 -24.27
N GLU A 38 3.65 5.57 -23.22
CA GLU A 38 2.77 4.46 -22.86
C GLU A 38 1.66 4.27 -23.90
N PHE A 39 1.11 5.37 -24.44
CA PHE A 39 0.10 5.25 -25.48
C PHE A 39 0.64 4.56 -26.73
N ALA A 40 1.85 4.93 -27.14
CA ALA A 40 2.54 4.27 -28.25
C ALA A 40 2.75 2.77 -27.98
N PHE A 41 3.12 2.40 -26.75
CA PHE A 41 3.23 0.99 -26.33
C PHE A 41 1.88 0.27 -26.43
N MET A 42 0.81 0.87 -25.91
CA MET A 42 -0.55 0.32 -25.95
C MET A 42 -1.02 0.09 -27.40
N GLN A 43 -0.75 1.04 -28.30
CA GLN A 43 -1.08 0.93 -29.72
C GLN A 43 -0.28 -0.17 -30.43
N ALA A 44 1.01 -0.31 -30.12
CA ALA A 44 1.87 -1.35 -30.70
C ALA A 44 1.46 -2.78 -30.27
N HIS A 45 0.81 -2.92 -29.10
CA HIS A 45 0.43 -4.20 -28.51
C HIS A 45 -1.07 -4.47 -28.51
N LEU A 46 -1.86 -3.70 -29.28
CA LEU A 46 -3.32 -3.65 -29.18
C LEU A 46 -4.00 -5.04 -29.15
N ASP A 47 -3.58 -5.95 -30.04
CA ASP A 47 -4.13 -7.30 -30.18
C ASP A 47 -3.70 -8.27 -29.06
N GLN A 48 -2.71 -7.89 -28.25
CA GLN A 48 -2.16 -8.71 -27.17
C GLN A 48 -2.57 -8.18 -25.78
N LEU A 49 -3.24 -7.04 -25.72
CA LEU A 49 -3.75 -6.48 -24.48
C LEU A 49 -4.92 -7.32 -23.96
N ARG A 50 -4.80 -7.73 -22.70
CA ARG A 50 -5.83 -8.46 -21.95
C ARG A 50 -6.47 -7.53 -20.94
N PHE A 51 -7.73 -7.80 -20.61
CA PHE A 51 -8.45 -7.08 -19.55
C PHE A 51 -8.50 -7.91 -18.27
N THR A 52 -8.33 -7.25 -17.13
CA THR A 52 -8.61 -7.79 -15.80
C THR A 52 -9.66 -6.92 -15.13
N GLU A 53 -10.76 -7.53 -14.70
CA GLU A 53 -11.78 -6.85 -13.92
C GLU A 53 -11.24 -6.47 -12.52
N ARG A 54 -11.82 -5.44 -11.94
CA ARG A 54 -11.58 -5.07 -10.55
C ARG A 54 -12.24 -6.10 -9.62
N SER A 55 -11.45 -6.87 -8.89
CA SER A 55 -11.96 -7.88 -7.90
C SER A 55 -13.01 -7.34 -6.92
N SER A 56 -13.07 -6.03 -6.64
CA SER A 56 -14.15 -5.46 -5.82
C SER A 56 -15.55 -5.61 -6.46
N LEU A 57 -15.65 -5.60 -7.78
CA LEU A 57 -16.89 -5.84 -8.54
C LEU A 57 -17.22 -7.34 -8.56
N ALA A 58 -16.23 -8.19 -8.83
CA ALA A 58 -16.35 -9.65 -8.73
C ALA A 58 -16.83 -10.11 -7.35
N ARG A 59 -16.32 -9.52 -6.27
CA ARG A 59 -16.73 -9.82 -4.88
C ARG A 59 -18.15 -9.40 -4.53
N ILE A 60 -18.79 -8.59 -5.36
CA ILE A 60 -20.22 -8.28 -5.25
C ILE A 60 -21.01 -8.96 -6.39
N GLY A 61 -20.51 -10.07 -6.92
CA GLY A 61 -21.24 -10.94 -7.85
C GLY A 61 -21.28 -10.47 -9.30
N ILE A 62 -20.58 -9.39 -9.66
CA ILE A 62 -20.56 -8.84 -11.03
C ILE A 62 -19.40 -9.48 -11.81
N GLU A 63 -19.67 -9.91 -13.04
CA GLU A 63 -18.67 -10.40 -13.99
C GLU A 63 -18.70 -9.55 -15.26
N MET A 64 -17.54 -9.32 -15.89
CA MET A 64 -17.42 -8.64 -17.18
C MET A 64 -16.69 -9.49 -18.24
N LEU A 65 -17.43 -9.89 -19.28
CA LEU A 65 -16.87 -10.59 -20.44
C LEU A 65 -16.59 -9.62 -21.58
N ILE A 66 -15.33 -9.54 -21.98
CA ILE A 66 -14.85 -8.69 -23.07
C ILE A 66 -15.40 -9.14 -24.42
N GLN A 67 -15.83 -8.16 -25.22
CA GLN A 67 -16.35 -8.33 -26.57
C GLN A 67 -15.38 -7.72 -27.59
N GLY A 68 -14.66 -8.57 -28.31
CA GLY A 68 -13.68 -8.13 -29.30
C GLY A 68 -12.37 -7.64 -28.68
N ARG A 69 -11.60 -6.89 -29.48
CA ARG A 69 -10.30 -6.33 -29.09
C ARG A 69 -10.43 -4.86 -28.69
N PRO A 70 -9.48 -4.31 -27.90
CA PRO A 70 -9.43 -2.87 -27.67
C PRO A 70 -9.26 -2.10 -28.98
N GLU A 71 -9.86 -0.92 -29.07
CA GLU A 71 -9.81 -0.03 -30.23
C GLU A 71 -9.27 1.35 -29.81
N VAL A 72 -8.59 2.03 -30.74
CA VAL A 72 -8.08 3.38 -30.51
C VAL A 72 -9.21 4.39 -30.73
N ASP A 73 -9.49 5.22 -29.72
CA ASP A 73 -10.44 6.33 -29.78
C ASP A 73 -9.75 7.61 -29.31
N GLY A 74 -9.26 8.42 -30.25
CA GLY A 74 -8.51 9.63 -29.95
C GLY A 74 -7.23 9.34 -29.15
N HIS A 75 -7.18 9.78 -27.89
CA HIS A 75 -6.03 9.65 -26.98
C HIS A 75 -6.23 8.57 -25.89
N ARG A 76 -7.14 7.63 -26.13
CA ARG A 76 -7.48 6.53 -25.22
C ARG A 76 -7.72 5.23 -26.01
N LEU A 77 -7.78 4.13 -25.28
CA LEU A 77 -8.33 2.87 -25.80
C LEU A 77 -9.75 2.67 -25.29
N VAL A 78 -10.58 2.05 -26.12
CA VAL A 78 -11.95 1.67 -25.80
C VAL A 78 -12.13 0.16 -25.98
N LEU A 79 -12.91 -0.47 -25.11
CA LEU A 79 -13.17 -1.91 -25.12
C LEU A 79 -14.63 -2.17 -24.76
N GLN A 80 -15.32 -3.02 -25.52
CA GLN A 80 -16.68 -3.43 -25.18
C GLN A 80 -16.64 -4.61 -24.20
N ALA A 81 -17.57 -4.63 -23.26
CA ALA A 81 -17.76 -5.74 -22.34
C ALA A 81 -19.24 -5.99 -22.06
N GLU A 82 -19.63 -7.25 -21.89
CA GLU A 82 -20.92 -7.66 -21.37
C GLU A 82 -20.79 -7.95 -19.88
N ALA A 83 -21.48 -7.16 -19.06
CA ALA A 83 -21.54 -7.35 -17.62
C ALA A 83 -22.80 -8.13 -17.22
N PHE A 84 -22.69 -9.03 -16.25
CA PHE A 84 -23.83 -9.78 -15.69
C PHE A 84 -23.58 -10.16 -14.22
N LEU A 85 -24.60 -10.69 -13.55
CA LEU A 85 -24.45 -11.26 -12.20
C LEU A 85 -24.20 -12.77 -12.26
N PHE A 86 -23.02 -13.21 -11.79
CA PHE A 86 -22.72 -14.62 -11.58
C PHE A 86 -23.20 -15.14 -10.22
N ASP A 87 -23.30 -14.24 -9.22
CA ASP A 87 -23.86 -14.52 -7.90
C ASP A 87 -24.90 -13.45 -7.54
N LYS A 88 -26.10 -13.91 -7.19
CA LYS A 88 -27.24 -13.05 -6.80
C LYS A 88 -27.48 -13.05 -5.28
N SER A 89 -26.62 -13.73 -4.51
CA SER A 89 -26.80 -13.92 -3.08
C SER A 89 -26.52 -12.67 -2.24
N PHE A 90 -25.85 -11.67 -2.82
CA PHE A 90 -25.48 -10.46 -2.08
C PHE A 90 -26.65 -9.49 -1.87
N PRO A 91 -26.64 -8.72 -0.76
CA PRO A 91 -27.70 -7.75 -0.49
C PRO A 91 -27.83 -6.71 -1.60
N ASN A 92 -29.08 -6.39 -2.00
CA ASN A 92 -29.38 -5.45 -3.07
C ASN A 92 -28.92 -5.89 -4.48
N ALA A 93 -28.73 -7.19 -4.73
CA ALA A 93 -28.35 -7.69 -6.05
C ALA A 93 -29.25 -7.18 -7.20
N GLY A 94 -30.56 -7.02 -6.97
CA GLY A 94 -31.47 -6.44 -7.97
C GLY A 94 -31.17 -4.98 -8.39
N TYR A 95 -30.26 -4.28 -7.70
CA TYR A 95 -29.82 -2.92 -8.02
C TYR A 95 -28.53 -2.89 -8.86
N TRP A 96 -27.91 -4.03 -9.17
CA TRP A 96 -26.57 -4.11 -9.77
C TRP A 96 -26.42 -3.28 -11.05
N GLN A 97 -27.42 -3.31 -11.94
CA GLN A 97 -27.36 -2.56 -13.20
C GLN A 97 -27.26 -1.04 -12.98
N ARG A 98 -27.88 -0.54 -11.90
CA ARG A 98 -27.87 0.88 -11.56
C ARG A 98 -26.58 1.31 -10.86
N LEU A 99 -25.76 0.37 -10.39
CA LEU A 99 -24.44 0.63 -9.85
C LEU A 99 -23.42 0.96 -10.95
N LEU A 100 -23.54 0.32 -12.11
CA LEU A 100 -22.62 0.46 -13.23
C LEU A 100 -22.93 1.74 -14.02
N ARG A 101 -22.28 2.85 -13.64
CA ARG A 101 -22.49 4.18 -14.23
C ARG A 101 -21.22 4.72 -14.89
N PRO A 102 -21.35 5.64 -15.87
CA PRO A 102 -20.20 6.34 -16.42
C PRO A 102 -19.31 6.94 -15.34
N GLY A 103 -17.99 6.79 -15.50
CA GLY A 103 -16.96 7.21 -14.54
C GLY A 103 -16.58 6.15 -13.50
N ALA A 104 -17.37 5.08 -13.33
CA ALA A 104 -17.01 4.02 -12.38
C ALA A 104 -15.78 3.24 -12.86
N PRO A 105 -14.78 2.97 -11.99
CA PRO A 105 -13.60 2.19 -12.33
C PRO A 105 -13.93 0.70 -12.54
N VAL A 106 -13.38 0.08 -13.58
CA VAL A 106 -13.74 -1.30 -14.00
C VAL A 106 -12.62 -2.33 -13.90
N GLY A 107 -11.37 -1.89 -13.80
CA GLY A 107 -10.21 -2.77 -13.88
C GLY A 107 -9.18 -2.26 -14.88
N ARG A 108 -8.25 -3.10 -15.32
CA ARG A 108 -7.05 -2.68 -16.05
C ARG A 108 -6.86 -3.43 -17.35
N LEU A 109 -6.12 -2.82 -18.27
CA LEU A 109 -5.47 -3.53 -19.36
C LEU A 109 -4.09 -3.99 -18.90
N PHE A 110 -3.65 -5.13 -19.42
CA PHE A 110 -2.31 -5.63 -19.18
C PHE A 110 -1.76 -6.38 -20.40
N PHE A 111 -0.44 -6.38 -20.50
CA PHE A 111 0.31 -7.13 -21.50
C PHE A 111 1.16 -8.17 -20.78
N ALA A 112 0.96 -9.44 -21.14
CA ALA A 112 1.62 -10.60 -20.54
C ALA A 112 2.42 -11.35 -21.62
N PRO A 113 3.67 -10.95 -21.90
CA PRO A 113 4.46 -11.52 -22.98
C PRO A 113 4.86 -12.97 -22.67
N VAL A 114 4.81 -13.84 -23.68
CA VAL A 114 5.23 -15.25 -23.56
C VAL A 114 6.67 -15.36 -23.06
N ALA A 115 7.55 -14.44 -23.48
CA ALA A 115 8.95 -14.41 -23.04
C ALA A 115 9.13 -14.13 -21.52
N ALA A 116 8.11 -13.56 -20.85
CA ALA A 116 8.12 -13.36 -19.41
C ALA A 116 7.48 -14.51 -18.64
N LYS A 117 6.77 -15.43 -19.30
CA LYS A 117 6.15 -16.60 -18.65
C LYS A 117 7.23 -17.53 -18.11
N LEU A 118 7.12 -17.93 -16.86
CA LEU A 118 8.06 -18.87 -16.24
C LEU A 118 7.78 -20.31 -16.68
N SER A 119 8.84 -21.08 -16.88
CA SER A 119 8.79 -22.52 -17.04
C SER A 119 8.52 -23.22 -15.69
N SER A 120 8.16 -24.49 -15.74
CA SER A 120 7.95 -25.30 -14.53
C SER A 120 9.18 -25.37 -13.63
N GLU A 121 10.37 -25.43 -14.23
CA GLU A 121 11.65 -25.42 -13.52
C GLU A 121 11.87 -24.08 -12.82
N GLU A 122 11.66 -22.96 -13.53
CA GLU A 122 11.82 -21.62 -12.96
C GLU A 122 10.85 -21.37 -11.80
N ILE A 123 9.59 -21.81 -11.92
CA ILE A 123 8.60 -21.70 -10.84
C ILE A 123 9.05 -22.51 -9.63
N TRP A 124 9.48 -23.76 -9.84
CA TRP A 124 9.90 -24.62 -8.74
C TRP A 124 11.15 -24.09 -8.03
N SER A 125 12.14 -23.61 -8.79
CA SER A 125 13.32 -22.95 -8.22
C SER A 125 12.94 -21.69 -7.43
N ALA A 126 12.01 -20.87 -7.92
CA ALA A 126 11.55 -19.68 -7.20
C ALA A 126 10.85 -20.03 -5.87
N VAL A 127 10.07 -21.11 -5.84
CA VAL A 127 9.46 -21.63 -4.60
C VAL A 127 10.51 -22.12 -3.61
N GLN A 128 11.47 -22.93 -4.07
CA GLN A 128 12.57 -23.43 -3.22
C GLN A 128 13.45 -22.31 -2.65
N ALA A 129 13.65 -21.24 -3.42
CA ALA A 129 14.43 -20.07 -3.01
C ALA A 129 13.65 -19.05 -2.17
N ASN A 130 12.37 -19.30 -1.86
CA ASN A 130 11.45 -18.34 -1.22
C ASN A 130 11.28 -17.02 -2.00
N ALA A 131 11.56 -17.01 -3.30
CA ALA A 131 11.32 -15.87 -4.19
C ALA A 131 9.86 -15.81 -4.68
N LEU A 132 9.12 -16.90 -4.50
CA LEU A 132 7.68 -17.02 -4.75
C LEU A 132 7.10 -17.94 -3.68
N LYS A 133 5.95 -17.60 -3.11
CA LYS A 133 5.20 -18.53 -2.27
C LYS A 133 3.84 -18.80 -2.88
N LEU A 134 3.57 -20.07 -3.13
CA LEU A 134 2.33 -20.58 -3.67
C LEU A 134 1.56 -21.37 -2.61
N PRO A 135 0.26 -21.65 -2.82
CA PRO A 135 -0.52 -22.47 -1.91
C PRO A 135 0.13 -23.85 -1.75
N HIS A 136 -0.04 -24.48 -0.58
CA HIS A 136 0.53 -25.78 -0.27
C HIS A 136 -0.06 -26.96 -1.07
N THR A 137 -1.13 -26.72 -1.83
CA THR A 137 -1.87 -27.74 -2.59
C THR A 137 -1.57 -27.70 -4.10
N ILE A 138 -0.36 -27.26 -4.49
CA ILE A 138 -0.05 -27.01 -5.90
C ILE A 138 0.33 -28.27 -6.68
N SER A 139 0.11 -28.22 -7.99
CA SER A 139 0.75 -29.07 -9.01
C SER A 139 1.22 -28.18 -10.15
N ILE A 140 2.40 -28.43 -10.70
CA ILE A 140 2.95 -27.66 -11.82
C ILE A 140 3.05 -28.61 -13.03
N ASP A 141 2.39 -28.28 -14.12
CA ASP A 141 2.46 -29.10 -15.34
C ASP A 141 3.72 -28.81 -16.16
N SER A 142 3.93 -29.54 -17.26
CA SER A 142 5.08 -29.36 -18.15
C SER A 142 5.07 -28.05 -18.96
N GLN A 143 3.98 -27.29 -18.93
CA GLN A 143 3.82 -26.02 -19.64
C GLN A 143 3.96 -24.80 -18.71
N GLY A 144 4.39 -25.01 -17.46
CA GLY A 144 4.53 -23.95 -16.45
C GLY A 144 3.19 -23.42 -15.94
N ARG A 145 2.11 -24.19 -16.04
CA ARG A 145 0.82 -23.86 -15.42
C ARG A 145 0.77 -24.46 -14.02
N VAL A 146 0.36 -23.64 -13.05
CA VAL A 146 0.21 -24.03 -11.65
C VAL A 146 -1.26 -24.26 -11.36
N PHE A 147 -1.58 -25.46 -10.91
CA PHE A 147 -2.90 -25.85 -10.44
C PHE A 147 -2.90 -25.83 -8.92
N PHE A 148 -3.95 -25.32 -8.28
CA PHE A 148 -4.07 -25.36 -6.82
C PHE A 148 -5.53 -25.37 -6.38
N THR A 149 -5.74 -25.81 -5.13
CA THR A 149 -7.05 -25.72 -4.48
C THR A 149 -7.10 -24.52 -3.53
N PRO A 150 -8.22 -23.78 -3.47
CA PRO A 150 -8.42 -22.70 -2.50
C PRO A 150 -8.46 -23.18 -1.06
N HIS A 151 -8.43 -22.23 -0.12
CA HIS A 151 -8.77 -22.49 1.27
C HIS A 151 -10.20 -23.03 1.40
N ALA A 152 -10.41 -23.95 2.32
CA ALA A 152 -11.75 -24.49 2.64
C ALA A 152 -12.59 -23.48 3.46
N VAL A 153 -12.88 -22.33 2.86
CA VAL A 153 -13.54 -21.18 3.47
C VAL A 153 -14.42 -20.51 2.42
N THR A 154 -15.61 -20.10 2.82
CA THR A 154 -16.46 -19.24 1.99
C THR A 154 -16.66 -17.88 2.63
N TYR A 155 -16.89 -16.86 1.80
CA TYR A 155 -17.19 -15.52 2.24
C TYR A 155 -18.57 -15.09 1.72
N THR A 156 -19.38 -14.53 2.60
CA THR A 156 -20.62 -13.84 2.23
C THR A 156 -20.54 -12.37 2.65
N LEU A 157 -21.41 -11.51 2.14
CA LEU A 157 -21.49 -10.12 2.60
C LEU A 157 -22.47 -9.98 3.76
N ASN A 158 -22.16 -9.09 4.70
CA ASN A 158 -23.05 -8.77 5.81
C ASN A 158 -24.43 -8.33 5.28
N PRO A 159 -25.52 -9.01 5.66
CA PRO A 159 -26.86 -8.73 5.12
C PRO A 159 -27.40 -7.34 5.46
N ARG A 160 -26.76 -6.63 6.41
CA ARG A 160 -27.13 -5.27 6.81
C ARG A 160 -26.56 -4.18 5.90
N LEU A 161 -25.77 -4.52 4.90
CA LEU A 161 -25.22 -3.53 3.96
C LEU A 161 -26.33 -2.85 3.16
N GLN A 162 -26.26 -1.54 3.10
CA GLN A 162 -27.21 -0.69 2.38
C GLN A 162 -26.73 -0.43 0.95
N LYS A 163 -27.64 0.03 0.09
CA LYS A 163 -27.34 0.39 -1.31
C LYS A 163 -26.14 1.32 -1.44
N LEU A 164 -26.04 2.33 -0.56
CA LEU A 164 -24.93 3.29 -0.54
C LEU A 164 -23.56 2.61 -0.38
N ASN A 165 -23.48 1.52 0.39
CA ASN A 165 -22.22 0.78 0.54
C ASN A 165 -21.75 0.18 -0.79
N PHE A 166 -22.68 -0.33 -1.61
CA PHE A 166 -22.37 -0.87 -2.94
C PHE A 166 -22.03 0.25 -3.93
N GLU A 167 -22.68 1.41 -3.84
CA GLU A 167 -22.32 2.58 -4.65
C GLU A 167 -20.89 3.05 -4.33
N HIS A 168 -20.48 3.06 -3.06
CA HIS A 168 -19.10 3.36 -2.68
C HIS A 168 -18.10 2.31 -3.19
N ILE A 169 -18.46 1.02 -3.17
CA ILE A 169 -17.61 -0.06 -3.71
C ILE A 169 -17.38 0.15 -5.21
N VAL A 170 -18.46 0.33 -5.97
CA VAL A 170 -18.41 0.43 -7.44
C VAL A 170 -17.74 1.73 -7.89
N SER A 171 -18.00 2.86 -7.22
CA SER A 171 -17.32 4.14 -7.51
C SER A 171 -15.84 4.16 -7.10
N GLY A 172 -15.39 3.19 -6.32
CA GLY A 172 -14.03 3.11 -5.81
C GLY A 172 -13.74 3.93 -4.56
N TYR A 173 -14.74 4.62 -4.00
CA TYR A 173 -14.63 5.31 -2.72
C TYR A 173 -14.38 4.34 -1.55
N ALA A 174 -15.00 3.15 -1.59
CA ALA A 174 -14.77 2.08 -0.64
C ALA A 174 -13.97 0.95 -1.31
N GLY A 175 -12.66 0.92 -1.06
CA GLY A 175 -11.75 -0.08 -1.62
C GLY A 175 -11.89 -1.48 -1.02
N ARG A 176 -10.95 -2.37 -1.36
CA ARG A 176 -10.90 -3.76 -0.88
C ARG A 176 -10.92 -3.85 0.66
N SER A 177 -10.24 -2.93 1.34
CA SER A 177 -10.18 -2.85 2.81
C SER A 177 -11.56 -2.67 3.47
N PHE A 178 -12.50 -1.99 2.81
CA PHE A 178 -13.88 -1.92 3.28
C PHE A 178 -14.59 -3.26 3.10
N ILE A 179 -14.46 -3.87 1.91
CA ILE A 179 -15.13 -5.15 1.60
C ILE A 179 -14.62 -6.26 2.53
N ASP A 180 -13.33 -6.29 2.84
CA ASP A 180 -12.73 -7.24 3.77
C ASP A 180 -13.34 -7.16 5.17
N LYS A 181 -13.68 -5.95 5.65
CA LYS A 181 -14.32 -5.73 6.97
C LYS A 181 -15.78 -6.17 7.02
N VAL A 182 -16.47 -6.13 5.88
CA VAL A 182 -17.92 -6.44 5.81
C VAL A 182 -18.21 -7.83 5.26
N GLN A 183 -17.17 -8.55 4.82
CA GLN A 183 -17.25 -9.97 4.50
C GLN A 183 -17.29 -10.83 5.76
N VAL A 184 -18.23 -11.76 5.76
CA VAL A 184 -18.42 -12.76 6.82
C VAL A 184 -17.77 -14.05 6.34
N ARG A 185 -16.77 -14.50 7.10
CA ARG A 185 -16.02 -15.72 6.84
C ARG A 185 -16.75 -16.94 7.44
N HIS A 186 -16.90 -17.99 6.65
CA HIS A 186 -17.46 -19.28 7.07
C HIS A 186 -16.45 -20.40 6.79
N ASP A 187 -16.00 -21.10 7.84
CA ASP A 187 -15.20 -22.31 7.70
C ASP A 187 -16.07 -23.44 7.13
N VAL A 188 -15.56 -24.16 6.13
CA VAL A 188 -16.24 -25.31 5.54
C VAL A 188 -15.27 -26.48 5.44
N SER A 189 -15.79 -27.72 5.50
CA SER A 189 -14.97 -28.91 5.25
C SER A 189 -14.73 -29.16 3.76
N THR A 190 -15.64 -28.69 2.91
CA THR A 190 -15.63 -28.92 1.46
C THR A 190 -16.21 -27.70 0.78
N LEU A 191 -15.54 -27.21 -0.25
CA LEU A 191 -16.07 -26.14 -1.10
C LEU A 191 -17.03 -26.77 -2.11
N ALA A 192 -18.27 -26.31 -2.14
CA ALA A 192 -19.25 -26.74 -3.13
C ALA A 192 -19.88 -25.51 -3.80
N ILE A 193 -19.84 -25.47 -5.12
CA ILE A 193 -20.49 -24.45 -5.94
C ILE A 193 -21.74 -25.08 -6.55
N PRO A 194 -22.95 -24.69 -6.13
CA PRO A 194 -24.18 -25.18 -6.73
C PRO A 194 -24.22 -24.90 -8.25
N PRO A 195 -25.06 -25.63 -9.00
CA PRO A 195 -25.38 -25.27 -10.38
C PRO A 195 -25.78 -23.80 -10.50
N ARG A 196 -25.28 -23.11 -11.52
CA ARG A 196 -25.65 -21.71 -11.85
C ARG A 196 -25.48 -20.73 -10.69
N SER A 197 -24.42 -20.89 -9.91
CA SER A 197 -24.13 -20.09 -8.71
C SER A 197 -22.65 -19.73 -8.61
N GLY A 198 -22.33 -18.78 -7.75
CA GLY A 198 -20.96 -18.38 -7.41
C GLY A 198 -20.61 -18.62 -5.95
N ILE A 199 -19.31 -18.60 -5.67
CA ILE A 199 -18.74 -18.53 -4.32
C ILE A 199 -17.59 -17.53 -4.29
N LEU A 200 -17.38 -16.96 -3.11
CA LEU A 200 -16.14 -16.24 -2.77
C LEU A 200 -15.34 -17.12 -1.82
N THR A 201 -14.10 -17.38 -2.17
CA THR A 201 -13.14 -18.08 -1.33
C THR A 201 -11.81 -17.33 -1.34
N SER A 202 -10.74 -17.92 -0.81
CA SER A 202 -9.43 -17.28 -0.85
C SER A 202 -8.28 -18.27 -0.98
N CYS A 203 -7.10 -17.74 -1.29
CA CYS A 203 -5.82 -18.42 -1.15
C CYS A 203 -4.80 -17.48 -0.51
N SER A 204 -3.61 -18.01 -0.23
CA SER A 204 -2.46 -17.19 0.14
C SER A 204 -1.37 -17.37 -0.90
N MET A 205 -0.84 -16.25 -1.38
CA MET A 205 0.33 -16.24 -2.26
C MET A 205 1.18 -15.02 -1.97
N TYR A 206 2.50 -15.19 -2.00
CA TYR A 206 3.45 -14.09 -1.90
C TYR A 206 4.19 -14.00 -3.22
N LEU A 207 3.74 -13.05 -4.05
CA LEU A 207 4.15 -12.95 -5.44
C LEU A 207 5.57 -12.40 -5.59
N LYS A 208 5.97 -11.50 -4.69
CA LYS A 208 7.29 -10.85 -4.67
C LYS A 208 7.61 -10.21 -6.03
N GLU A 209 8.42 -10.84 -6.86
CA GLU A 209 8.83 -10.33 -8.17
C GLU A 209 8.11 -11.04 -9.33
N HIS A 210 6.88 -11.47 -9.10
CA HIS A 210 6.10 -12.22 -10.09
C HIS A 210 4.70 -11.62 -10.26
N TYR A 211 4.24 -11.57 -11.50
CA TYR A 211 2.82 -11.44 -11.80
C TYR A 211 2.20 -12.83 -11.89
N VAL A 212 0.94 -12.95 -11.47
CA VAL A 212 0.19 -14.20 -11.61
C VAL A 212 -1.08 -13.91 -12.37
N VAL A 213 -1.31 -14.66 -13.44
CA VAL A 213 -2.51 -14.55 -14.26
C VAL A 213 -3.35 -15.79 -14.04
N LEU A 214 -4.55 -15.62 -13.48
CA LEU A 214 -5.54 -16.68 -13.35
C LEU A 214 -6.14 -17.00 -14.71
N ASN A 215 -6.31 -18.29 -14.98
CA ASN A 215 -6.98 -18.78 -16.16
C ASN A 215 -8.41 -19.17 -15.77
N PRO A 216 -9.44 -18.56 -16.40
CA PRO A 216 -10.83 -18.94 -16.15
C PRO A 216 -11.12 -20.42 -16.45
N GLY A 217 -10.35 -21.06 -17.33
CA GLY A 217 -10.48 -22.48 -17.67
C GLY A 217 -11.70 -22.81 -18.54
N GLU A 218 -11.92 -24.11 -18.81
CA GLU A 218 -13.09 -24.62 -19.55
C GLU A 218 -14.35 -24.76 -18.66
N GLY A 219 -14.28 -24.35 -17.38
CA GLY A 219 -15.40 -24.38 -16.43
C GLY A 219 -15.65 -25.70 -15.72
N ASN A 220 -14.93 -26.77 -16.08
CA ASN A 220 -15.08 -28.11 -15.48
C ASN A 220 -14.85 -28.15 -13.96
N PHE A 221 -14.04 -27.23 -13.42
CA PHE A 221 -13.75 -27.10 -11.98
C PHE A 221 -14.21 -25.75 -11.42
N GLY A 222 -15.21 -25.13 -12.06
CA GLY A 222 -15.60 -23.75 -11.81
C GLY A 222 -14.78 -22.76 -12.63
N LEU A 223 -15.39 -21.65 -12.99
CA LEU A 223 -14.80 -20.54 -13.73
C LEU A 223 -14.37 -19.46 -12.74
N HIS A 224 -13.11 -19.04 -12.79
CA HIS A 224 -12.73 -17.80 -12.13
C HIS A 224 -13.30 -16.60 -12.91
N THR A 225 -13.69 -15.56 -12.19
CA THR A 225 -14.13 -14.29 -12.80
C THR A 225 -13.06 -13.62 -13.65
N GLY A 226 -13.44 -12.58 -14.38
CA GLY A 226 -12.56 -11.69 -15.15
C GLY A 226 -11.50 -10.97 -14.31
N ALA A 227 -11.53 -11.05 -12.97
CA ALA A 227 -10.53 -10.51 -12.06
C ALA A 227 -9.24 -11.36 -12.02
N ILE A 228 -8.58 -11.48 -13.17
CA ILE A 228 -7.55 -12.50 -13.41
C ILE A 228 -6.11 -12.09 -13.12
N LEU A 229 -5.81 -10.83 -12.83
CA LEU A 229 -4.43 -10.38 -12.63
C LEU A 229 -4.10 -10.14 -11.15
N LEU A 230 -3.13 -10.90 -10.65
CA LEU A 230 -2.47 -10.62 -9.38
C LEU A 230 -1.14 -9.90 -9.64
N ASP A 231 -1.05 -8.70 -9.07
CA ASP A 231 0.05 -7.78 -9.24
C ASP A 231 0.88 -7.76 -7.95
N PRO A 232 2.22 -7.91 -8.00
CA PRO A 232 3.05 -7.97 -6.79
C PRO A 232 3.00 -6.70 -5.93
N VAL A 233 2.62 -5.55 -6.52
CA VAL A 233 2.47 -4.27 -5.81
C VAL A 233 1.09 -4.17 -5.16
N LYS A 234 0.02 -4.58 -5.87
CA LYS A 234 -1.38 -4.38 -5.44
C LYS A 234 -2.02 -5.60 -4.77
N THR A 235 -1.41 -6.77 -4.89
CA THR A 235 -1.89 -8.04 -4.33
C THR A 235 -0.82 -8.62 -3.44
N PHE A 236 -1.09 -8.62 -2.14
CA PHE A 236 -0.10 -9.05 -1.15
C PHE A 236 -0.62 -10.04 -0.13
N GLY A 237 0.09 -11.15 -0.01
CA GLY A 237 0.12 -12.01 1.17
C GLY A 237 -1.07 -12.94 1.33
N THR A 238 -1.76 -12.78 2.46
CA THR A 238 -2.82 -13.70 2.90
C THR A 238 -4.17 -13.27 2.40
N ASN A 239 -5.05 -14.24 2.14
CA ASN A 239 -6.46 -13.99 1.86
C ASN A 239 -6.71 -13.25 0.54
N ILE A 240 -5.94 -13.61 -0.51
CA ILE A 240 -6.23 -13.22 -1.89
C ILE A 240 -7.59 -13.82 -2.23
N MET A 241 -8.57 -12.97 -2.47
CA MET A 241 -9.93 -13.39 -2.79
C MET A 241 -9.96 -14.07 -4.15
N LEU A 242 -10.73 -15.14 -4.24
CA LEU A 242 -10.98 -15.89 -5.46
C LEU A 242 -12.48 -15.94 -5.67
N GLU A 243 -12.91 -15.44 -6.81
CA GLU A 243 -14.31 -15.37 -7.19
C GLU A 243 -14.57 -16.44 -8.25
N ILE A 244 -15.32 -17.50 -7.89
CA ILE A 244 -15.47 -18.70 -8.70
C ILE A 244 -16.96 -18.97 -8.91
N TYR A 245 -17.36 -19.26 -10.14
CA TYR A 245 -18.75 -19.56 -10.48
C TYR A 245 -18.91 -20.77 -11.37
N ASN A 246 -20.10 -21.35 -11.33
CA ASN A 246 -20.45 -22.57 -12.03
C ASN A 246 -21.60 -22.28 -13.00
N THR A 247 -21.34 -22.38 -14.29
CA THR A 247 -22.36 -22.21 -15.34
C THR A 247 -23.12 -23.50 -15.65
N GLY A 248 -22.61 -24.64 -15.19
CA GLY A 248 -23.17 -25.97 -15.44
C GLY A 248 -24.41 -26.28 -14.59
N ASP A 249 -25.05 -27.40 -14.94
CA ASP A 249 -26.24 -27.92 -14.26
C ASP A 249 -25.91 -28.92 -13.15
N GLN A 250 -24.62 -29.22 -12.92
CA GLN A 250 -24.11 -30.11 -11.86
C GLN A 250 -23.22 -29.33 -10.89
N PRO A 251 -23.18 -29.69 -9.60
CA PRO A 251 -22.35 -28.99 -8.63
C PRO A 251 -20.86 -29.21 -8.91
N VAL A 252 -20.06 -28.16 -8.67
CA VAL A 252 -18.59 -28.26 -8.62
C VAL A 252 -18.18 -28.46 -7.18
N VAL A 253 -17.41 -29.51 -6.90
CA VAL A 253 -16.91 -29.82 -5.55
C VAL A 253 -15.39 -29.69 -5.54
N ASN A 254 -14.86 -28.94 -4.57
CA ASN A 254 -13.46 -28.58 -4.41
C ASN A 254 -12.86 -28.02 -5.71
N PRO A 255 -13.25 -26.79 -6.09
CA PRO A 255 -12.79 -26.18 -7.33
C PRO A 255 -11.26 -26.10 -7.34
N MET A 256 -10.70 -26.25 -8.53
CA MET A 256 -9.27 -26.17 -8.78
C MET A 256 -9.03 -25.02 -9.76
N LEU A 257 -8.11 -24.12 -9.40
CA LEU A 257 -7.76 -23.00 -10.25
C LEU A 257 -6.43 -23.27 -10.93
N THR A 258 -6.28 -22.65 -12.10
CA THR A 258 -5.04 -22.69 -12.87
C THR A 258 -4.50 -21.28 -13.00
N VAL A 259 -3.19 -21.12 -12.80
CA VAL A 259 -2.49 -19.85 -13.02
C VAL A 259 -1.26 -20.04 -13.87
N GLU A 260 -0.87 -18.95 -14.52
CA GLU A 260 0.44 -18.78 -15.14
C GLU A 260 1.22 -17.73 -14.37
N VAL A 261 2.52 -18.00 -14.16
CA VAL A 261 3.42 -17.10 -13.45
C VAL A 261 4.29 -16.39 -14.46
N PHE A 262 4.40 -15.07 -14.32
CA PHE A 262 5.19 -14.22 -15.19
C PHE A 262 6.23 -13.46 -14.36
N ARG A 263 7.42 -13.31 -14.93
CA ARG A 263 8.50 -12.53 -14.36
C ARG A 263 8.06 -11.07 -14.33
N ALA A 264 8.10 -10.44 -13.15
CA ALA A 264 7.99 -9.00 -13.08
C ALA A 264 9.22 -8.36 -13.73
N PRO A 265 9.11 -7.14 -14.27
CA PRO A 265 10.28 -6.39 -14.72
C PRO A 265 11.33 -6.37 -13.59
N PRO A 266 12.63 -6.57 -13.90
CA PRO A 266 13.67 -6.75 -12.90
C PRO A 266 13.57 -5.72 -11.77
N PHE A 267 13.87 -6.16 -10.54
CA PHE A 267 13.92 -5.26 -9.38
C PHE A 267 14.94 -4.14 -9.53
N ALA A 268 15.91 -4.29 -10.45
CA ALA A 268 16.63 -3.15 -11.00
C ALA A 268 15.63 -2.26 -11.74
N ASP A 269 14.88 -1.48 -10.96
CA ASP A 269 14.00 -0.44 -11.43
C ASP A 269 14.84 0.36 -12.44
N PRO A 270 14.49 0.33 -13.74
CA PRO A 270 15.23 1.05 -14.75
C PRO A 270 15.36 2.53 -14.37
N GLU A 271 14.39 3.02 -13.59
CA GLU A 271 14.38 4.36 -13.03
C GLU A 271 15.21 4.49 -11.76
N TYR A 272 15.63 3.44 -11.04
CA TYR A 272 16.38 3.55 -9.78
C TYR A 272 17.55 4.53 -9.89
N LYS A 273 18.43 4.35 -10.88
CA LYS A 273 19.57 5.26 -11.12
C LYS A 273 19.10 6.67 -11.51
N SER A 274 17.98 6.78 -12.21
CA SER A 274 17.36 8.06 -12.59
C SER A 274 16.76 8.77 -11.38
N LEU A 275 16.04 8.06 -10.50
CA LEU A 275 15.44 8.52 -9.27
C LEU A 275 16.51 8.91 -8.25
N VAL A 276 17.58 8.13 -8.09
CA VAL A 276 18.75 8.51 -7.29
C VAL A 276 19.34 9.83 -7.80
N LYS A 277 19.55 9.97 -9.12
CA LYS A 277 20.05 11.23 -9.71
C LYS A 277 19.07 12.39 -9.52
N LYS A 278 17.75 12.15 -9.66
CA LYS A 278 16.68 13.14 -9.46
C LYS A 278 16.67 13.61 -8.02
N ARG A 279 16.66 12.68 -7.05
CA ARG A 279 16.72 12.97 -5.62
C ARG A 279 18.00 13.71 -5.28
N GLN A 280 19.16 13.24 -5.74
CA GLN A 280 20.44 13.91 -5.46
C GLN A 280 20.46 15.35 -5.97
N ARG A 281 19.97 15.60 -7.19
CA ARG A 281 19.83 16.97 -7.73
C ARG A 281 18.92 17.83 -6.87
N LEU A 282 17.78 17.30 -6.42
CA LEU A 282 16.84 18.03 -5.58
C LEU A 282 17.41 18.26 -4.17
N LEU A 283 18.14 17.29 -3.62
CA LEU A 283 18.85 17.40 -2.34
C LEU A 283 19.92 18.48 -2.38
N ASP A 284 20.79 18.47 -3.40
CA ASP A 284 21.83 19.49 -3.56
C ASP A 284 21.21 20.89 -3.70
N THR A 285 20.17 21.00 -4.55
CA THR A 285 19.41 22.26 -4.72
C THR A 285 18.79 22.73 -3.40
N SER A 286 18.15 21.82 -2.65
CA SER A 286 17.51 22.15 -1.38
C SER A 286 18.53 22.59 -0.34
N ARG A 287 19.65 21.87 -0.22
CA ARG A 287 20.76 22.20 0.70
C ARG A 287 21.32 23.59 0.40
N GLU A 288 21.63 23.87 -0.85
CA GLU A 288 22.19 25.18 -1.27
C GLU A 288 21.20 26.32 -1.02
N VAL A 289 19.92 26.12 -1.34
CA VAL A 289 18.87 27.12 -1.07
C VAL A 289 18.72 27.32 0.43
N TYR A 290 18.65 26.27 1.26
CA TYR A 290 18.52 26.41 2.71
C TYR A 290 19.75 27.07 3.36
N GLN A 291 20.95 26.83 2.84
CA GLN A 291 22.16 27.52 3.28
C GLN A 291 22.09 29.01 2.94
N CYS A 292 21.71 29.34 1.71
CA CYS A 292 21.46 30.72 1.28
C CYS A 292 20.36 31.40 2.12
N LEU A 293 19.25 30.71 2.40
CA LEU A 293 18.19 31.16 3.31
C LEU A 293 18.63 31.21 4.78
N ALA A 294 19.77 30.66 5.17
CA ALA A 294 20.33 30.87 6.50
C ALA A 294 21.23 32.12 6.53
N ASP A 295 22.03 32.30 5.47
CA ASP A 295 23.09 33.31 5.41
C ASP A 295 22.60 34.69 4.95
N ALA A 296 21.56 34.77 4.12
CA ALA A 296 21.07 36.05 3.61
C ALA A 296 20.16 36.77 4.62
N PRO A 297 20.23 38.11 4.71
CA PRO A 297 19.26 38.89 5.46
C PRO A 297 17.85 38.70 4.88
N VAL A 298 16.84 38.76 5.75
CA VAL A 298 15.44 38.80 5.31
C VAL A 298 15.26 40.05 4.48
N HIS A 299 14.82 39.92 3.22
CA HIS A 299 14.53 41.08 2.39
C HIS A 299 13.41 41.89 3.05
N GLU A 300 13.51 43.23 3.07
CA GLU A 300 12.33 44.05 3.34
C GLU A 300 11.35 43.83 2.18
N VAL A 301 10.31 43.05 2.45
CA VAL A 301 9.25 42.76 1.48
C VAL A 301 8.08 43.69 1.78
N ALA A 302 7.37 44.10 0.74
CA ALA A 302 6.08 44.77 0.85
C ALA A 302 5.13 44.01 1.81
N GLU A 303 4.15 44.73 2.37
CA GLU A 303 3.16 44.17 3.28
C GLU A 303 2.47 42.94 2.66
N ALA A 304 2.40 41.84 3.41
CA ALA A 304 1.81 40.58 2.97
C ALA A 304 0.34 40.80 2.57
N ARG A 305 -0.07 40.32 1.39
CA ARG A 305 -1.45 40.46 0.89
C ARG A 305 -2.18 39.11 0.92
N PRO A 306 -2.73 38.67 2.06
CA PRO A 306 -3.50 37.43 2.13
C PRO A 306 -4.71 37.49 1.20
N LYS A 307 -4.99 36.41 0.48
CA LYS A 307 -6.26 36.27 -0.27
C LYS A 307 -7.37 35.89 0.71
N THR A 308 -7.04 35.07 1.69
CA THR A 308 -7.97 34.64 2.73
C THR A 308 -7.93 35.67 3.85
N LYS A 309 -9.00 36.45 4.03
CA LYS A 309 -9.12 37.42 5.15
C LYS A 309 -9.39 36.73 6.49
N ILE A 310 -8.73 35.60 6.74
CA ILE A 310 -9.01 34.71 7.86
C ILE A 310 -8.04 35.03 8.99
N ASN A 311 -8.62 35.43 10.13
CA ASN A 311 -7.92 35.60 11.40
C ASN A 311 -8.65 34.77 12.45
N VAL A 312 -7.94 33.83 13.06
CA VAL A 312 -8.50 32.96 14.10
C VAL A 312 -7.59 33.02 15.32
N ARG A 313 -8.13 33.50 16.45
CA ARG A 313 -7.39 33.66 17.71
C ARG A 313 -6.08 34.44 17.54
N GLY A 314 -6.07 35.48 16.69
CA GLY A 314 -4.88 36.30 16.42
C GLY A 314 -3.87 35.65 15.46
N HIS A 315 -4.10 34.43 14.99
CA HIS A 315 -3.25 33.78 14.00
C HIS A 315 -3.73 34.14 12.59
N THR A 316 -2.77 34.42 11.71
CA THR A 316 -2.98 34.69 10.28
C THR A 316 -1.95 33.89 9.49
N GLY A 317 -2.16 33.72 8.17
CA GLY A 317 -1.15 33.10 7.30
C GLY A 317 0.15 33.91 7.14
N ALA A 318 0.26 35.08 7.79
CA ALA A 318 1.43 35.95 7.75
C ALA A 318 2.45 35.63 8.86
N MET A 319 2.35 34.46 9.50
CA MET A 319 3.40 33.99 10.39
C MET A 319 4.72 33.82 9.63
N GLU A 320 5.82 34.03 10.35
CA GLU A 320 7.15 33.84 9.78
C GLU A 320 7.37 32.36 9.43
N ASN A 321 7.73 32.16 8.17
CA ASN A 321 8.11 30.89 7.60
C ASN A 321 8.89 31.19 6.34
N ARG A 322 10.22 31.23 6.49
CA ARG A 322 11.08 31.65 5.40
C ARG A 322 10.94 30.66 4.24
N CYS A 323 10.69 31.18 3.06
CA CYS A 323 10.41 30.34 1.90
C CYS A 323 10.69 31.02 0.56
N LEU A 324 10.70 30.20 -0.49
CA LEU A 324 10.94 30.63 -1.86
C LEU A 324 10.19 29.71 -2.83
N PHE A 325 9.54 30.29 -3.83
CA PHE A 325 9.02 29.57 -4.99
C PHE A 325 10.07 29.56 -6.09
N ILE A 326 10.38 28.36 -6.58
CA ILE A 326 11.36 28.14 -7.65
C ILE A 326 10.80 27.22 -8.72
N ARG A 327 11.48 27.23 -9.87
CA ARG A 327 11.40 26.16 -10.86
C ARG A 327 12.60 25.24 -10.70
N ALA A 328 12.42 24.08 -10.07
CA ALA A 328 13.54 23.25 -9.61
C ALA A 328 14.39 22.60 -10.73
N ASN A 329 13.94 22.67 -11.99
CA ASN A 329 14.68 22.14 -13.16
C ASN A 329 15.40 23.20 -13.99
N ASN A 330 15.45 24.47 -13.56
CA ASN A 330 16.07 25.55 -14.34
C ASN A 330 17.58 25.68 -14.04
N GLY A 331 18.42 25.76 -15.08
CA GLY A 331 19.84 26.08 -14.94
C GLY A 331 20.09 27.50 -14.40
N GLU A 332 19.07 28.35 -14.38
CA GLU A 332 19.09 29.70 -13.83
C GLU A 332 19.24 29.73 -12.30
N LEU A 333 18.59 28.82 -11.56
CA LEU A 333 18.77 28.70 -10.10
C LEU A 333 20.20 28.29 -9.77
N ARG A 334 20.78 27.37 -10.54
CA ARG A 334 22.21 27.04 -10.44
C ARG A 334 23.09 28.25 -10.70
N ARG A 335 22.83 29.04 -11.75
CA ARG A 335 23.61 30.28 -12.00
C ARG A 335 23.50 31.29 -10.87
N LEU A 336 22.34 31.45 -10.25
CA LEU A 336 22.14 32.33 -9.10
C LEU A 336 22.93 31.84 -7.87
N LEU A 337 22.87 30.54 -7.59
CA LEU A 337 23.62 29.91 -6.48
C LEU A 337 25.15 29.91 -6.74
N ASP A 338 25.58 29.58 -7.95
CA ASP A 338 26.99 29.57 -8.40
C ASP A 338 27.62 30.97 -8.40
N GLY A 339 26.84 32.00 -8.75
CA GLY A 339 27.26 33.41 -8.75
C GLY A 339 27.32 34.05 -7.36
N LYS A 340 27.04 33.31 -6.28
CA LYS A 340 26.80 33.82 -4.91
C LYS A 340 25.70 34.89 -4.80
N ALA A 341 24.87 35.05 -5.84
CA ALA A 341 23.67 35.87 -5.79
C ALA A 341 22.57 35.05 -5.12
N CYS A 342 22.66 34.92 -3.80
CA CYS A 342 21.70 34.15 -3.00
C CYS A 342 20.27 34.64 -3.28
N PRO A 343 19.35 33.77 -3.77
CA PRO A 343 17.96 34.18 -3.95
C PRO A 343 17.36 34.57 -2.60
N LEU A 344 16.86 35.80 -2.54
CA LEU A 344 16.26 36.37 -1.35
C LEU A 344 14.89 35.71 -1.14
N GLY A 345 14.83 34.76 -0.22
CA GLY A 345 13.56 34.19 0.23
C GLY A 345 12.66 35.23 0.88
N SER A 346 11.36 34.98 0.84
CA SER A 346 10.36 35.80 1.53
C SER A 346 10.26 35.38 3.00
N ARG A 347 9.87 36.33 3.85
CA ARG A 347 9.67 36.10 5.29
C ARG A 347 8.46 35.19 5.59
N THR A 348 7.43 35.27 4.76
CA THR A 348 6.16 34.55 4.93
C THR A 348 5.77 33.85 3.63
N VAL A 349 4.96 32.78 3.74
CA VAL A 349 4.41 32.06 2.58
C VAL A 349 3.54 32.97 1.71
N ILE A 350 2.78 33.90 2.32
CA ILE A 350 1.96 34.86 1.58
C ILE A 350 2.83 35.76 0.68
N GLN A 351 3.90 36.32 1.23
CA GLN A 351 4.81 37.17 0.45
C GLN A 351 5.49 36.37 -0.66
N ALA A 352 5.88 35.13 -0.39
CA ALA A 352 6.44 34.25 -1.42
C ALA A 352 5.42 33.98 -2.54
N LEU A 353 4.14 33.81 -2.20
CA LEU A 353 3.05 33.64 -3.14
C LEU A 353 2.79 34.91 -3.96
N ASP A 354 2.84 36.09 -3.34
CA ASP A 354 2.63 37.39 -4.02
C ASP A 354 3.71 37.67 -5.08
N HIS A 355 4.90 37.09 -4.91
CA HIS A 355 6.05 37.25 -5.81
C HIS A 355 6.43 35.98 -6.57
N ALA A 356 5.61 34.93 -6.52
CA ALA A 356 5.93 33.64 -7.12
C ALA A 356 6.01 33.76 -8.66
N PRO A 357 7.07 33.25 -9.30
CA PRO A 357 7.10 33.14 -10.76
C PRO A 357 5.93 32.30 -11.29
N ALA A 358 5.33 32.70 -12.41
CA ALA A 358 4.16 32.02 -12.99
C ALA A 358 4.44 30.56 -13.40
N ASP A 359 5.71 30.19 -13.61
CA ASP A 359 6.15 28.83 -13.94
C ASP A 359 6.79 28.08 -12.75
N ALA A 360 6.70 28.63 -11.54
CA ALA A 360 7.20 27.98 -10.34
C ALA A 360 6.47 26.65 -10.10
N ASP A 361 7.27 25.60 -9.85
CA ASP A 361 6.78 24.23 -9.66
C ASP A 361 7.12 23.66 -8.29
N THR A 362 7.93 24.36 -7.50
CA THR A 362 8.46 23.90 -6.23
C THR A 362 8.47 25.02 -5.20
N LEU A 363 7.89 24.75 -4.03
CA LEU A 363 8.02 25.58 -2.83
C LEU A 363 9.12 25.00 -1.94
N ILE A 364 10.13 25.79 -1.58
CA ILE A 364 11.09 25.48 -0.52
C ILE A 364 10.72 26.32 0.71
N VAL A 365 10.55 25.69 1.87
CA VAL A 365 10.00 26.34 3.07
C VAL A 365 10.64 25.82 4.36
N ASP A 366 10.79 26.67 5.37
CA ASP A 366 11.42 26.27 6.63
C ASP A 366 10.63 25.21 7.39
N TYR A 367 9.38 25.53 7.71
CA TYR A 367 8.49 24.66 8.46
C TYR A 367 7.39 24.10 7.56
N PHE A 368 6.98 22.85 7.82
CA PHE A 368 5.81 22.31 7.14
C PHE A 368 4.61 23.26 7.30
N PRO A 369 3.93 23.66 6.20
CA PRO A 369 2.89 24.67 6.25
C PRO A 369 1.84 24.38 7.32
N ASP A 370 1.54 25.39 8.13
CA ASP A 370 0.45 25.32 9.10
C ASP A 370 -0.92 25.37 8.41
N LEU A 371 -2.00 25.42 9.20
CA LEU A 371 -3.35 25.46 8.65
C LEU A 371 -3.61 26.70 7.78
N LEU A 372 -3.18 27.89 8.21
CA LEU A 372 -3.49 29.14 7.52
C LEU A 372 -2.61 29.31 6.29
N GLU A 373 -1.33 28.93 6.37
CA GLU A 373 -0.43 28.83 5.22
C GLU A 373 -0.96 27.82 4.19
N HIS A 374 -1.45 26.67 4.64
CA HIS A 374 -2.08 25.67 3.77
C HIS A 374 -3.31 26.24 3.04
N MET A 375 -4.19 27.00 3.71
CA MET A 375 -5.33 27.64 3.06
C MET A 375 -4.91 28.64 1.98
N GLU A 376 -3.89 29.46 2.24
CA GLU A 376 -3.33 30.38 1.24
C GLU A 376 -2.72 29.63 0.05
N LEU A 377 -2.01 28.51 0.30
CA LEU A 377 -1.47 27.67 -0.77
C LEU A 377 -2.59 27.11 -1.64
N ILE A 378 -3.60 26.46 -1.05
CA ILE A 378 -4.70 25.82 -1.79
C ILE A 378 -5.48 26.84 -2.62
N THR A 379 -5.78 28.01 -2.05
CA THR A 379 -6.56 29.06 -2.77
C THR A 379 -5.80 29.71 -3.93
N ARG A 380 -4.48 29.53 -4.00
CA ARG A 380 -3.62 30.08 -5.06
C ARG A 380 -3.00 29.01 -5.96
N LEU A 381 -3.31 27.73 -5.74
CA LEU A 381 -2.79 26.64 -6.58
C LEU A 381 -3.09 26.83 -8.07
N GLY A 382 -4.26 27.38 -8.42
CA GLY A 382 -4.63 27.64 -9.83
C GLY A 382 -3.76 28.69 -10.53
N ASP A 383 -3.11 29.57 -9.76
CA ASP A 383 -2.22 30.61 -10.29
C ASP A 383 -0.78 30.08 -10.47
N LEU A 384 -0.48 28.90 -9.94
CA LEU A 384 0.86 28.30 -9.90
C LEU A 384 0.89 26.97 -10.66
N LYS A 385 2.09 26.53 -11.04
CA LYS A 385 2.33 25.16 -11.51
C LYS A 385 2.91 24.28 -10.41
N LEU A 386 2.52 24.53 -9.16
CA LEU A 386 3.07 23.88 -7.97
C LEU A 386 2.85 22.36 -8.05
N ARG A 387 3.95 21.62 -8.02
CA ARG A 387 3.98 20.15 -8.01
C ARG A 387 4.64 19.60 -6.76
N ARG A 388 5.49 20.40 -6.10
CA ARG A 388 6.36 19.95 -5.02
C ARG A 388 6.43 20.96 -3.89
N ILE A 389 6.43 20.48 -2.65
CA ILE A 389 6.79 21.26 -1.47
C ILE A 389 7.95 20.54 -0.79
N VAL A 390 9.04 21.26 -0.52
CA VAL A 390 10.18 20.79 0.26
C VAL A 390 10.21 21.58 1.55
N PHE A 391 10.06 20.91 2.69
CA PHE A 391 10.23 21.54 4.01
C PHE A 391 11.46 21.00 4.73
N ARG A 392 12.06 21.78 5.64
CA ARG A 392 13.21 21.31 6.46
C ARG A 392 12.87 20.91 7.90
N ARG A 393 11.83 21.52 8.48
CA ARG A 393 11.41 21.28 9.87
C ARG A 393 9.94 20.89 9.94
N ALA A 394 9.64 19.80 10.66
CA ALA A 394 8.27 19.30 10.79
C ALA A 394 7.36 20.26 11.59
N SER A 395 7.88 20.86 12.65
CA SER A 395 7.10 21.69 13.57
C SER A 395 7.91 22.85 14.14
N ARG A 396 7.22 23.97 14.40
CA ARG A 396 7.80 25.14 15.08
C ARG A 396 7.95 24.93 16.58
N SER A 397 7.06 24.15 17.19
CA SER A 397 6.98 23.93 18.63
C SER A 397 7.32 22.51 19.09
N HIS A 398 7.32 21.54 18.17
CA HIS A 398 7.56 20.12 18.46
C HIS A 398 8.73 19.54 17.66
N GLY A 399 9.63 20.42 17.17
CA GLY A 399 10.83 20.04 16.43
C GLY A 399 10.57 19.03 15.30
N TYR A 400 11.00 17.80 15.51
CA TYR A 400 10.96 16.69 14.55
C TYR A 400 9.57 16.04 14.39
N PHE A 401 8.57 16.42 15.19
CA PHE A 401 7.31 15.68 15.30
C PHE A 401 6.11 16.41 14.69
N LEU A 402 5.45 15.72 13.76
CA LEU A 402 4.22 16.19 13.10
C LEU A 402 2.99 15.94 13.99
N SER A 403 2.08 16.92 14.02
CA SER A 403 0.78 16.77 14.69
C SER A 403 -0.20 15.96 13.83
N SER A 404 -1.23 15.38 14.44
CA SER A 404 -2.34 14.75 13.69
C SER A 404 -2.94 15.66 12.61
N ASN A 405 -3.02 16.97 12.87
CA ASN A 405 -3.48 17.95 11.87
C ASN A 405 -2.49 18.12 10.71
N ALA A 406 -1.19 18.01 10.96
CA ALA A 406 -0.17 18.05 9.91
C ALA A 406 -0.28 16.82 9.00
N HIS A 407 -0.53 15.64 9.56
CA HIS A 407 -0.83 14.43 8.77
C HIS A 407 -2.04 14.62 7.85
N ALA A 408 -3.14 15.20 8.34
CA ALA A 408 -4.29 15.52 7.49
C ALA A 408 -3.96 16.48 6.33
N ARG A 409 -2.99 17.38 6.51
CA ARG A 409 -2.50 18.27 5.43
C ARG A 409 -1.61 17.51 4.45
N LEU A 410 -0.78 16.58 4.91
CA LEU A 410 -0.04 15.67 4.02
C LEU A 410 -1.01 14.88 3.13
N ASP A 411 -2.10 14.36 3.70
CA ASP A 411 -3.16 13.66 2.96
C ASP A 411 -3.83 14.58 1.93
N THR A 412 -4.09 15.83 2.29
CA THR A 412 -4.67 16.82 1.37
C THR A 412 -3.75 17.07 0.17
N PHE A 413 -2.46 17.33 0.41
CA PHE A 413 -1.50 17.55 -0.67
C PHE A 413 -1.33 16.31 -1.56
N HIS A 414 -1.32 15.12 -0.97
CA HIS A 414 -1.30 13.87 -1.71
C HIS A 414 -2.52 13.72 -2.62
N ALA A 415 -3.73 13.97 -2.09
CA ALA A 415 -4.99 13.83 -2.83
C ALA A 415 -5.10 14.76 -4.05
N ILE A 416 -4.45 15.92 -4.01
CA ILE A 416 -4.41 16.89 -5.13
C ILE A 416 -3.15 16.75 -6.01
N GLY A 417 -2.32 15.74 -5.77
CA GLY A 417 -1.14 15.44 -6.59
C GLY A 417 0.09 16.32 -6.34
N VAL A 418 0.17 17.02 -5.21
CA VAL A 418 1.36 17.78 -4.79
C VAL A 418 2.27 16.88 -3.96
N GLN A 419 3.49 16.65 -4.46
CA GLN A 419 4.47 15.82 -3.77
C GLN A 419 5.12 16.56 -2.61
N ILE A 420 5.19 15.93 -1.45
CA ILE A 420 5.83 16.50 -0.26
C ILE A 420 7.19 15.83 -0.05
N TYR A 421 8.22 16.64 0.09
CA TYR A 421 9.56 16.23 0.44
C TYR A 421 9.98 16.85 1.77
N TRP A 422 10.67 16.06 2.59
CA TRP A 422 11.31 16.51 3.81
C TRP A 422 12.83 16.47 3.63
N TYR A 423 13.46 17.65 3.61
CA TYR A 423 14.90 17.78 3.79
C TYR A 423 15.19 17.68 5.29
N ASP A 424 15.57 16.49 5.75
CA ASP A 424 15.83 16.28 7.16
C ASP A 424 17.23 16.80 7.52
N GLU A 425 17.27 17.86 8.34
CA GLU A 425 18.52 18.48 8.80
C GLU A 425 19.38 17.54 9.65
N LEU A 426 18.78 16.53 10.30
CA LEU A 426 19.48 15.60 11.18
C LEU A 426 20.22 14.53 10.37
N THR A 427 19.55 13.89 9.42
CA THR A 427 20.18 12.91 8.51
C THR A 427 20.89 13.53 7.31
N LYS A 428 20.64 14.83 7.04
CA LYS A 428 21.15 15.59 5.88
C LYS A 428 20.75 14.96 4.54
N ASP A 429 19.54 14.40 4.49
CA ASP A 429 19.00 13.69 3.33
C ASP A 429 17.58 14.19 2.99
N LEU A 430 17.06 13.76 1.85
CA LEU A 430 15.77 14.16 1.30
C LEU A 430 14.83 12.97 1.16
N TYR A 431 13.67 13.06 1.81
CA TYR A 431 12.67 11.99 1.83
C TYR A 431 11.37 12.44 1.17
N LEU A 432 10.84 11.62 0.27
CA LEU A 432 9.51 11.75 -0.31
C LEU A 432 8.47 11.18 0.63
N HIS A 433 7.36 11.89 0.82
CA HIS A 433 6.17 11.35 1.47
C HIS A 433 5.38 10.48 0.48
N THR A 434 5.23 9.19 0.79
CA THR A 434 4.47 8.21 -0.01
C THR A 434 3.54 7.40 0.88
N TYR A 435 2.60 6.65 0.30
CA TYR A 435 1.61 5.87 1.04
C TYR A 435 1.78 4.38 0.83
N LYS A 436 1.61 3.59 1.89
CA LYS A 436 1.40 2.14 1.81
C LYS A 436 0.17 1.81 2.64
N ARG A 437 -0.80 1.09 2.05
CA ARG A 437 -2.10 0.74 2.68
C ARG A 437 -2.77 1.95 3.35
N ASP A 438 -2.86 3.07 2.63
CA ASP A 438 -3.48 4.33 3.09
C ASP A 438 -2.77 5.02 4.27
N HIS A 439 -1.54 4.62 4.62
CA HIS A 439 -0.72 5.27 5.64
C HIS A 439 0.54 5.90 5.03
N GLY A 440 0.78 7.18 5.35
CA GLY A 440 1.89 7.97 4.81
C GLY A 440 3.23 7.71 5.52
N PHE A 441 4.33 7.63 4.77
CA PHE A 441 5.70 7.48 5.27
C PHE A 441 6.66 8.33 4.45
N PHE A 442 7.69 8.86 5.11
CA PHE A 442 8.85 9.48 4.49
C PHE A 442 9.87 8.41 4.11
N ILE A 443 10.29 8.39 2.86
CA ILE A 443 11.21 7.40 2.29
C ILE A 443 12.06 8.04 1.18
N ARG A 444 13.24 7.51 0.89
CA ARG A 444 13.99 7.91 -0.32
C ARG A 444 13.20 7.51 -1.56
N GLU A 445 13.10 8.41 -2.54
CA GLU A 445 12.24 8.20 -3.71
C GLU A 445 12.58 6.92 -4.48
N GLU A 446 13.88 6.60 -4.60
CA GLU A 446 14.38 5.38 -5.24
C GLU A 446 14.04 4.07 -4.51
N THR A 447 13.64 4.11 -3.23
CA THR A 447 13.24 2.92 -2.45
C THR A 447 11.73 2.79 -2.30
N ALA A 448 10.95 3.77 -2.77
CA ALA A 448 9.48 3.79 -2.65
C ALA A 448 8.83 2.53 -3.24
N ARG A 449 9.28 2.08 -4.43
CA ARG A 449 8.77 0.86 -5.06
C ARG A 449 9.05 -0.39 -4.22
N LYS A 450 10.29 -0.55 -3.73
CA LYS A 450 10.68 -1.64 -2.81
C LYS A 450 9.72 -1.70 -1.63
N PHE A 451 9.45 -0.54 -1.03
CA PHE A 451 8.57 -0.44 0.13
C PHE A 451 7.13 -0.87 -0.17
N GLN A 452 6.59 -0.54 -1.35
CA GLN A 452 5.27 -1.02 -1.76
C GLN A 452 5.21 -2.54 -1.87
N GLU A 453 6.24 -3.14 -2.47
CA GLU A 453 6.35 -4.58 -2.73
C GLU A 453 6.79 -5.40 -1.49
N SER A 454 7.28 -4.73 -0.44
CA SER A 454 7.80 -5.42 0.74
C SER A 454 6.71 -6.01 1.65
N THR A 455 6.94 -7.24 2.13
CA THR A 455 6.28 -7.79 3.33
C THR A 455 6.79 -7.01 4.54
N ILE A 456 5.93 -6.48 5.40
CA ILE A 456 6.34 -5.71 6.57
C ILE A 456 6.08 -6.50 7.86
N LEU A 457 7.10 -6.70 8.68
CA LEU A 457 7.00 -7.28 10.01
C LEU A 457 7.01 -6.19 11.08
N ALA A 458 5.95 -6.08 11.86
CA ALA A 458 5.95 -5.24 13.05
C ALA A 458 6.62 -5.98 14.22
N PHE A 459 7.72 -5.43 14.70
CA PHE A 459 8.41 -5.93 15.90
C PHE A 459 8.11 -5.01 17.08
N TYR A 460 7.37 -5.57 18.04
CA TYR A 460 7.06 -4.92 19.30
C TYR A 460 7.89 -5.53 20.43
N GLY A 461 8.26 -4.71 21.40
CA GLY A 461 8.98 -5.17 22.59
C GLY A 461 9.55 -4.02 23.40
N SER A 462 10.39 -4.38 24.36
CA SER A 462 11.02 -3.47 25.30
C SER A 462 11.89 -2.42 24.60
N ALA A 463 11.80 -1.16 25.07
CA ALA A 463 12.72 -0.10 24.72
C ALA A 463 14.01 -0.12 25.57
N VAL A 464 14.00 -0.87 26.69
CA VAL A 464 15.18 -1.01 27.57
C VAL A 464 16.04 -2.19 27.15
N GLY A 465 17.28 -2.21 27.66
CA GLY A 465 18.27 -3.24 27.34
C GLY A 465 17.76 -4.67 27.57
N LEU A 466 18.24 -5.57 26.72
CA LEU A 466 17.95 -7.00 26.77
C LEU A 466 19.12 -7.75 27.40
N ASP A 467 18.83 -8.87 28.07
CA ASP A 467 19.89 -9.80 28.42
C ASP A 467 20.41 -10.53 27.17
N GLN A 468 21.52 -11.26 27.33
CA GLN A 468 22.16 -11.96 26.22
C GLN A 468 21.28 -13.09 25.67
N ALA A 469 20.45 -13.73 26.51
CA ALA A 469 19.61 -14.84 26.10
C ALA A 469 18.44 -14.35 25.23
N ASP A 470 17.76 -13.29 25.63
CA ASP A 470 16.71 -12.65 24.84
C ASP A 470 17.27 -12.04 23.55
N THR A 471 18.46 -11.44 23.60
CA THR A 471 19.15 -10.94 22.41
C THR A 471 19.39 -12.06 21.40
N ALA A 472 20.00 -13.18 21.82
CA ALA A 472 20.27 -14.31 20.94
C ALA A 472 18.97 -14.92 20.37
N ARG A 473 17.92 -15.01 21.19
CA ARG A 473 16.63 -15.55 20.78
C ARG A 473 15.99 -14.69 19.68
N ILE A 474 15.92 -13.37 19.91
CA ILE A 474 15.31 -12.42 18.96
C ILE A 474 16.10 -12.37 17.65
N SER A 475 17.43 -12.37 17.70
CA SER A 475 18.26 -12.45 16.49
C SER A 475 17.99 -13.73 15.70
N GLY A 476 17.89 -14.88 16.38
CA GLY A 476 17.52 -16.15 15.74
C GLY A 476 16.13 -16.11 15.10
N LEU A 477 15.16 -15.43 15.71
CA LEU A 477 13.84 -15.24 15.14
C LEU A 477 13.87 -14.36 13.87
N VAL A 478 14.58 -13.22 13.92
CA VAL A 478 14.72 -12.32 12.76
C VAL A 478 15.41 -13.04 11.60
N ASP A 479 16.48 -13.79 11.88
CA ASP A 479 17.18 -14.61 10.88
C ASP A 479 16.25 -15.65 10.23
N LYS A 480 15.47 -16.36 11.04
CA LYS A 480 14.56 -17.39 10.53
C LYS A 480 13.42 -16.79 9.68
N LEU A 481 12.80 -15.72 10.17
CA LEU A 481 11.69 -15.06 9.47
C LEU A 481 12.15 -14.39 8.17
N THR A 482 13.30 -13.70 8.19
CA THR A 482 13.88 -13.07 7.00
C THR A 482 14.21 -14.12 5.93
N THR A 483 14.78 -15.25 6.33
CA THR A 483 15.07 -16.38 5.43
C THR A 483 13.79 -17.01 4.87
N PHE A 484 12.78 -17.26 5.72
CA PHE A 484 11.52 -17.87 5.28
C PHE A 484 10.74 -16.99 4.31
N LEU A 485 10.66 -15.68 4.59
CA LEU A 485 9.90 -14.73 3.78
C LEU A 485 10.65 -14.31 2.51
N GLY A 486 11.95 -14.52 2.45
CA GLY A 486 12.81 -14.20 1.30
C GLY A 486 13.01 -12.70 1.12
N GLY A 487 13.31 -12.30 -0.12
CA GLY A 487 13.51 -10.90 -0.51
C GLY A 487 12.26 -10.02 -0.35
N ASN A 488 12.44 -8.71 -0.54
CA ASN A 488 11.38 -7.69 -0.39
C ASN A 488 10.66 -7.84 0.98
N LEU A 489 11.46 -7.68 2.03
CA LEU A 489 11.01 -7.63 3.41
C LEU A 489 11.28 -6.22 3.96
N GLY A 490 10.47 -5.80 4.92
CA GLY A 490 10.79 -4.70 5.82
C GLY A 490 10.42 -5.02 7.26
N VAL A 491 11.10 -4.37 8.19
CA VAL A 491 10.80 -4.40 9.62
C VAL A 491 10.35 -3.01 10.05
N LEU A 492 9.21 -2.94 10.73
CA LEU A 492 8.65 -1.72 11.30
C LEU A 492 8.68 -1.80 12.82
N THR A 493 9.17 -0.75 13.46
CA THR A 493 9.24 -0.64 14.94
C THR A 493 8.74 0.72 15.43
N GLY A 494 8.75 0.92 16.75
CA GLY A 494 8.52 2.23 17.36
C GLY A 494 9.72 3.20 17.31
N GLY A 495 10.88 2.75 16.83
CA GLY A 495 12.05 3.61 16.59
C GLY A 495 12.90 3.97 17.82
N GLY A 496 13.01 3.09 18.82
CA GLY A 496 14.01 3.29 19.87
C GLY A 496 14.75 2.01 20.28
N GLY A 497 15.31 2.01 21.48
CA GLY A 497 16.26 0.99 21.95
C GLY A 497 15.70 -0.42 22.16
N GLY A 498 16.50 -1.28 22.79
CA GLY A 498 16.11 -2.63 23.18
C GLY A 498 15.75 -3.54 22.00
N VAL A 499 14.57 -4.16 22.05
CA VAL A 499 14.05 -5.06 21.01
C VAL A 499 13.96 -4.35 19.66
N MET A 500 13.50 -3.10 19.65
CA MET A 500 13.22 -2.37 18.41
C MET A 500 14.52 -2.09 17.64
N ARG A 501 15.57 -1.63 18.34
CA ARG A 501 16.90 -1.45 17.78
C ARG A 501 17.50 -2.77 17.29
N LEU A 502 17.43 -3.83 18.11
CA LEU A 502 17.94 -5.15 17.74
C LEU A 502 17.29 -5.69 16.46
N ALA A 503 15.96 -5.64 16.37
CA ALA A 503 15.22 -6.09 15.19
C ALA A 503 15.57 -5.26 13.95
N THR A 504 15.74 -3.94 14.12
CA THR A 504 16.16 -3.02 13.05
C THR A 504 17.56 -3.37 12.53
N ASP A 505 18.53 -3.52 13.42
CA ASP A 505 19.92 -3.81 13.05
C ASP A 505 20.04 -5.17 12.35
N GLN A 506 19.44 -6.22 12.92
CA GLN A 506 19.45 -7.55 12.33
C GLN A 506 18.74 -7.62 10.98
N ALA A 507 17.63 -6.91 10.81
CA ALA A 507 16.93 -6.84 9.53
C ALA A 507 17.76 -6.13 8.46
N ARG A 508 18.44 -5.04 8.84
CA ARG A 508 19.32 -4.29 7.93
C ARG A 508 20.50 -5.14 7.45
N GLU A 509 21.13 -5.90 8.34
CA GLU A 509 22.22 -6.83 8.00
C GLU A 509 21.79 -7.88 6.96
N LYS A 510 20.50 -8.21 6.92
CA LYS A 510 19.88 -9.13 5.95
C LYS A 510 19.36 -8.44 4.68
N GLY A 511 19.57 -7.13 4.52
CA GLY A 511 19.13 -6.36 3.35
C GLY A 511 17.62 -6.07 3.30
N ALA A 512 16.91 -6.27 4.40
CA ALA A 512 15.52 -5.85 4.55
C ALA A 512 15.44 -4.33 4.76
N LEU A 513 14.33 -3.73 4.33
CA LEU A 513 14.05 -2.34 4.66
C LEU A 513 13.83 -2.19 6.16
N THR A 514 14.31 -1.11 6.75
CA THR A 514 13.98 -0.78 8.13
C THR A 514 13.10 0.44 8.23
N GLY A 515 12.17 0.44 9.17
CA GLY A 515 11.31 1.59 9.39
C GLY A 515 10.84 1.79 10.81
N ALA A 516 10.39 3.02 11.07
CA ALA A 516 10.01 3.46 12.40
C ALA A 516 8.82 4.44 12.40
N CYS A 517 7.93 4.26 13.36
CA CYS A 517 6.90 5.25 13.72
C CYS A 517 7.32 5.94 15.03
N PHE A 518 8.04 7.06 14.91
CA PHE A 518 8.59 7.79 16.04
C PHE A 518 7.48 8.56 16.79
N LEU A 519 7.53 8.53 18.11
CA LEU A 519 6.67 9.32 18.98
C LEU A 519 7.52 10.32 19.77
N GLU A 520 7.05 11.56 19.85
CA GLU A 520 7.67 12.59 20.70
C GLU A 520 7.61 12.15 22.16
N LEU A 521 8.76 11.82 22.72
CA LEU A 521 8.91 11.39 24.10
C LEU A 521 10.25 11.92 24.64
N GLU A 522 10.24 12.56 25.79
CA GLU A 522 11.47 13.06 26.43
C GLU A 522 12.43 11.92 26.80
N ALA A 523 11.88 10.80 27.27
CA ALA A 523 12.66 9.67 27.77
C ALA A 523 13.25 8.76 26.66
N GLN A 524 12.83 8.94 25.41
CA GLN A 524 13.18 8.04 24.32
C GLN A 524 13.42 8.83 23.02
N PRO A 525 14.64 9.37 22.81
CA PRO A 525 14.95 10.06 21.56
C PRO A 525 14.88 9.08 20.37
N PRO A 526 14.49 9.57 19.18
CA PRO A 526 14.36 8.72 18.00
C PRO A 526 15.72 8.20 17.53
N GLU A 527 15.83 6.89 17.30
CA GLU A 527 16.99 6.31 16.61
C GLU A 527 16.84 6.45 15.10
N LEU A 528 17.44 7.52 14.56
CA LEU A 528 17.39 7.85 13.14
C LEU A 528 18.21 6.90 12.26
N GLY A 529 18.02 7.00 10.94
CA GLY A 529 18.76 6.22 9.95
C GLY A 529 18.04 4.98 9.42
N VAL A 530 16.74 4.85 9.68
CA VAL A 530 15.86 3.87 9.02
C VAL A 530 15.57 4.27 7.57
N ASP A 531 15.15 3.32 6.74
CA ASP A 531 14.84 3.54 5.32
C ASP A 531 13.52 4.29 5.11
N PHE A 532 12.52 4.01 5.95
CA PHE A 532 11.22 4.67 5.91
C PHE A 532 10.74 5.03 7.32
N PHE A 533 10.10 6.18 7.50
CA PHE A 533 9.65 6.59 8.82
C PHE A 533 8.45 7.51 8.79
N ASN A 534 7.82 7.67 9.94
CA ASN A 534 6.93 8.79 10.19
C ASN A 534 7.05 9.27 11.65
N THR A 535 6.64 10.50 11.93
CA THR A 535 6.80 11.14 13.24
C THR A 535 5.48 11.66 13.77
N PHE A 536 5.29 11.52 15.08
CA PHE A 536 4.04 11.86 15.75
C PHE A 536 4.33 12.60 17.05
N GLN A 537 3.56 13.66 17.32
CA GLN A 537 3.58 14.33 18.62
C GLN A 537 3.01 13.44 19.72
N GLU A 538 3.35 13.73 20.97
CA GLU A 538 2.94 12.94 22.15
C GLU A 538 1.42 12.76 22.24
N ASN A 539 0.66 13.82 21.95
CA ASN A 539 -0.81 13.85 21.96
C ASN A 539 -1.44 13.02 20.84
N SER A 540 -0.62 12.58 19.88
CA SER A 540 -0.98 11.79 18.72
C SER A 540 -0.56 10.33 18.90
N ARG A 541 -0.28 9.88 20.13
CA ARG A 541 0.03 8.46 20.46
C ARG A 541 -0.95 7.52 19.77
N HIS A 542 -2.22 7.46 20.17
CA HIS A 542 -3.20 6.52 19.58
C HIS A 542 -3.38 6.67 18.06
N PHE A 543 -3.12 7.87 17.51
CA PHE A 543 -3.13 8.08 16.07
C PHE A 543 -1.95 7.37 15.39
N ARG A 544 -0.75 7.41 15.99
CA ARG A 544 0.45 6.65 15.55
C ARG A 544 0.18 5.16 15.47
N GLN A 545 -0.56 4.57 16.42
CA GLN A 545 -0.81 3.13 16.42
C GLN A 545 -1.44 2.64 15.12
N LYS A 546 -2.30 3.46 14.48
CA LYS A 546 -2.88 3.12 13.17
C LYS A 546 -1.84 2.91 12.07
N TRP A 547 -0.68 3.60 12.13
CA TRP A 547 0.37 3.44 11.12
C TRP A 547 1.01 2.05 11.13
N PHE A 548 0.88 1.29 12.22
CA PHE A 548 1.36 -0.09 12.25
C PHE A 548 0.47 -1.06 11.45
N GLU A 549 -0.75 -0.67 11.06
CA GLU A 549 -1.65 -1.48 10.20
C GLU A 549 -1.04 -1.77 8.82
N VAL A 550 0.02 -1.05 8.42
CA VAL A 550 0.79 -1.39 7.21
C VAL A 550 1.52 -2.72 7.31
N ALA A 551 1.80 -3.20 8.52
CA ALA A 551 2.48 -4.46 8.75
C ALA A 551 1.61 -5.65 8.34
N ASP A 552 2.23 -6.68 7.77
CA ASP A 552 1.59 -7.95 7.44
C ASP A 552 1.49 -8.87 8.65
N PHE A 553 2.50 -8.83 9.51
CA PHE A 553 2.61 -9.72 10.66
C PHE A 553 3.07 -8.97 11.90
N CYS A 554 2.56 -9.41 13.05
CA CYS A 554 2.90 -8.86 14.36
C CYS A 554 3.71 -9.87 15.17
N ILE A 555 4.87 -9.42 15.65
CA ILE A 555 5.75 -10.18 16.55
C ILE A 555 5.88 -9.39 17.85
N PHE A 556 5.40 -9.97 18.94
CA PHE A 556 5.47 -9.43 20.30
C PHE A 556 6.57 -10.13 21.07
N ASN A 557 7.67 -9.42 21.32
CA ASN A 557 8.78 -9.89 22.15
C ASN A 557 8.61 -9.36 23.58
N VAL A 558 9.47 -9.80 24.50
CA VAL A 558 9.53 -9.29 25.88
C VAL A 558 9.43 -7.76 25.92
N GLY A 559 8.54 -7.25 26.76
CA GLY A 559 8.16 -5.84 26.71
C GLY A 559 7.32 -5.39 27.91
N GLY A 560 7.09 -4.08 27.97
CA GLY A 560 6.36 -3.44 29.06
C GLY A 560 4.94 -3.02 28.66
N VAL A 561 4.42 -2.00 29.34
CA VAL A 561 3.06 -1.48 29.11
C VAL A 561 2.81 -0.95 27.70
N GLY A 562 3.85 -0.43 27.03
CA GLY A 562 3.75 -0.03 25.62
C GLY A 562 3.51 -1.23 24.70
N THR A 563 4.24 -2.33 24.92
CA THR A 563 4.02 -3.59 24.18
C THR A 563 2.63 -4.17 24.46
N LEU A 564 2.15 -4.08 25.71
CA LEU A 564 0.81 -4.53 26.09
C LEU A 564 -0.30 -3.72 25.42
N GLU A 565 -0.12 -2.40 25.26
CA GLU A 565 -1.05 -1.56 24.48
C GLU A 565 -1.16 -2.07 23.04
N GLU A 566 -0.03 -2.31 22.37
CA GLU A 566 0.00 -2.81 20.99
C GLU A 566 -0.67 -4.19 20.89
N ILE A 567 -0.43 -5.09 21.85
CA ILE A 567 -1.13 -6.39 21.92
C ILE A 567 -2.65 -6.19 21.96
N GLY A 568 -3.14 -5.30 22.83
CA GLY A 568 -4.58 -5.03 22.98
C GLY A 568 -5.21 -4.51 21.69
N ILE A 569 -4.53 -3.58 21.02
CA ILE A 569 -4.97 -3.01 19.74
C ILE A 569 -4.97 -4.09 18.65
N GLU A 570 -3.90 -4.86 18.54
CA GLU A 570 -3.74 -5.80 17.44
C GLU A 570 -4.64 -7.02 17.57
N LEU A 571 -4.90 -7.51 18.80
CA LEU A 571 -5.89 -8.55 19.03
C LEU A 571 -7.32 -8.06 18.74
N CYS A 572 -7.62 -6.78 19.01
CA CYS A 572 -8.87 -6.16 18.59
C CYS A 572 -8.96 -6.07 17.06
N ASN A 573 -7.88 -5.66 16.38
CA ASN A 573 -7.84 -5.60 14.92
C ASN A 573 -8.07 -6.97 14.27
N LEU A 574 -7.50 -8.04 14.83
CA LEU A 574 -7.76 -9.42 14.42
C LEU A 574 -9.24 -9.77 14.60
N LYS A 575 -9.80 -9.53 15.80
CA LYS A 575 -11.20 -9.84 16.12
C LYS A 575 -12.19 -9.10 15.22
N LEU A 576 -11.94 -7.82 14.96
CA LEU A 576 -12.81 -6.94 14.19
C LEU A 576 -12.69 -7.12 12.67
N GLY A 577 -11.72 -7.92 12.21
CA GLY A 577 -11.45 -8.08 10.78
C GLY A 577 -10.83 -6.84 10.13
N ILE A 578 -10.25 -5.94 10.94
CA ILE A 578 -9.42 -4.83 10.44
C ILE A 578 -8.14 -5.39 9.85
N ARG A 579 -7.53 -6.36 10.54
CA ARG A 579 -6.46 -7.20 10.00
C ARG A 579 -7.01 -8.55 9.52
N PRO A 580 -6.43 -9.12 8.45
CA PRO A 580 -6.73 -10.49 8.06
C PRO A 580 -6.36 -11.47 9.17
N ARG A 581 -6.94 -12.68 9.12
CA ARG A 581 -6.60 -13.75 10.06
C ARG A 581 -5.21 -14.32 9.73
N VAL A 582 -4.19 -13.68 10.28
CA VAL A 582 -2.77 -13.99 10.09
C VAL A 582 -2.12 -14.44 11.41
N PRO A 583 -0.94 -15.05 11.39
CA PRO A 583 -0.18 -15.40 12.59
C PRO A 583 0.19 -14.19 13.48
N TYR A 584 -0.05 -14.34 14.78
CA TYR A 584 0.38 -13.44 15.86
C TYR A 584 1.35 -14.21 16.75
N VAL A 585 2.58 -13.72 16.87
CA VAL A 585 3.65 -14.42 17.59
C VAL A 585 3.98 -13.70 18.88
N PHE A 586 3.89 -14.40 19.99
CA PHE A 586 4.32 -13.97 21.31
C PHE A 586 5.59 -14.74 21.66
N PHE A 587 6.73 -14.08 21.49
CA PHE A 587 8.05 -14.69 21.62
C PHE A 587 8.61 -14.47 23.02
N ASN A 588 9.24 -15.51 23.59
CA ASN A 588 9.44 -15.72 25.04
C ASN A 588 8.16 -16.28 25.71
N ALA A 589 7.89 -17.58 25.49
CA ALA A 589 6.68 -18.26 25.95
C ALA A 589 6.51 -18.20 27.47
N ARG A 590 7.62 -18.29 28.21
CA ARG A 590 7.61 -18.20 29.68
C ARG A 590 7.18 -16.81 30.16
N PHE A 591 7.74 -15.74 29.58
CA PHE A 591 7.39 -14.37 29.93
C PHE A 591 5.88 -14.11 29.73
N TRP A 592 5.32 -14.63 28.64
CA TRP A 592 3.92 -14.41 28.28
C TRP A 592 2.91 -15.39 28.91
N GLY A 593 3.34 -16.29 29.81
CA GLY A 593 2.48 -17.35 30.35
C GLY A 593 1.18 -16.85 31.00
N ASN A 594 1.25 -15.76 31.77
CA ASN A 594 0.05 -15.19 32.42
C ASN A 594 -0.92 -14.57 31.40
N LEU A 595 -0.39 -13.90 30.36
CA LEU A 595 -1.23 -13.33 29.31
C LEU A 595 -1.91 -14.43 28.49
N ARG A 596 -1.20 -15.53 28.21
CA ARG A 596 -1.78 -16.72 27.57
C ARG A 596 -2.97 -17.23 28.38
N GLY A 597 -2.79 -17.44 29.69
CA GLY A 597 -3.88 -17.87 30.57
C GLY A 597 -5.06 -16.89 30.60
N GLN A 598 -4.78 -15.58 30.55
CA GLN A 598 -5.84 -14.56 30.48
C GLN A 598 -6.63 -14.63 29.16
N ILE A 599 -5.95 -14.85 28.03
CA ILE A 599 -6.61 -15.00 26.71
C ILE A 599 -7.46 -16.28 26.69
N GLU A 600 -6.93 -17.39 27.21
CA GLU A 600 -7.67 -18.66 27.33
C GLU A 600 -8.92 -18.51 28.20
N GLN A 601 -8.83 -17.76 29.31
CA GLN A 601 -9.98 -17.45 30.16
C GLN A 601 -11.01 -16.59 29.42
N MET A 602 -10.58 -15.54 28.71
CA MET A 602 -11.48 -14.72 27.91
C MET A 602 -12.21 -15.52 26.82
N ILE A 603 -11.56 -16.51 26.22
CA ILE A 603 -12.17 -17.41 25.24
C ILE A 603 -13.20 -18.33 25.93
N THR A 604 -12.82 -18.94 27.06
CA THR A 604 -13.68 -19.83 27.86
C THR A 604 -14.96 -19.11 28.30
N ASP A 605 -14.83 -17.87 28.77
CA ASP A 605 -15.94 -17.01 29.20
C ASP A 605 -16.70 -16.35 28.04
N ARG A 606 -16.37 -16.71 26.79
CA ARG A 606 -16.96 -16.18 25.55
C ARG A 606 -16.86 -14.65 25.42
N ARG A 607 -15.83 -14.04 26.02
CA ARG A 607 -15.46 -12.63 25.86
C ARG A 607 -14.57 -12.40 24.63
N ALA A 608 -13.87 -13.45 24.19
CA ALA A 608 -13.17 -13.54 22.92
C ALA A 608 -13.68 -14.76 22.11
N PRO A 609 -13.74 -14.68 20.77
CA PRO A 609 -14.15 -15.82 19.96
C PRO A 609 -13.06 -16.92 19.96
N ALA A 610 -13.49 -18.18 20.04
CA ALA A 610 -12.59 -19.32 20.14
C ALA A 610 -11.61 -19.44 18.96
N TRP A 611 -12.03 -19.09 17.74
CA TRP A 611 -11.16 -19.16 16.56
C TRP A 611 -9.92 -18.25 16.65
N MET A 612 -9.87 -17.27 17.57
CA MET A 612 -8.67 -16.42 17.69
C MET A 612 -7.44 -17.21 18.16
N SER A 613 -7.62 -18.24 18.99
CA SER A 613 -6.49 -19.07 19.45
C SER A 613 -5.79 -19.78 18.30
N ASP A 614 -6.49 -20.03 17.19
CA ASP A 614 -5.90 -20.61 15.99
C ASP A 614 -4.81 -19.72 15.37
N PHE A 615 -4.83 -18.41 15.62
CA PHE A 615 -3.92 -17.45 14.99
C PHE A 615 -2.88 -16.91 15.97
N ILE A 616 -2.86 -17.39 17.21
CA ILE A 616 -1.93 -16.95 18.25
C ILE A 616 -0.94 -18.08 18.57
N LEU A 617 0.35 -17.79 18.51
CA LEU A 617 1.41 -18.69 18.93
C LEU A 617 2.23 -18.03 20.04
N PHE A 618 2.44 -18.76 21.13
CA PHE A 618 3.40 -18.41 22.16
C PHE A 618 4.55 -19.41 22.13
N THR A 619 5.77 -18.97 21.83
CA THR A 619 6.91 -19.88 21.62
C THR A 619 8.26 -19.24 21.98
N ASP A 620 9.26 -20.11 22.14
CA ASP A 620 10.68 -19.77 22.25
C ASP A 620 11.47 -20.25 21.02
N ASP A 621 10.84 -21.00 20.10
CA ASP A 621 11.46 -21.68 18.96
C ASP A 621 11.17 -20.93 17.64
N PRO A 622 12.18 -20.29 17.01
CA PRO A 622 12.03 -19.70 15.68
C PRO A 622 11.52 -20.68 14.60
N ASP A 623 11.87 -21.96 14.69
CA ASP A 623 11.41 -22.97 13.73
C ASP A 623 9.91 -23.25 13.88
N GLU A 624 9.39 -23.22 15.11
CA GLU A 624 7.96 -23.33 15.37
C GLU A 624 7.20 -22.16 14.76
N VAL A 625 7.76 -20.95 14.82
CA VAL A 625 7.17 -19.77 14.17
C VAL A 625 7.01 -20.02 12.67
N VAL A 626 8.04 -20.52 11.98
CA VAL A 626 7.94 -20.82 10.53
C VAL A 626 6.93 -21.92 10.25
N ARG A 627 6.90 -23.01 11.04
CA ARG A 627 5.89 -24.07 10.91
C ARG A 627 4.48 -23.53 11.08
N PHE A 628 4.28 -22.64 12.04
CA PHE A 628 3.00 -21.99 12.31
C PHE A 628 2.58 -21.10 11.15
N TYR A 629 3.50 -20.30 10.59
CA TYR A 629 3.25 -19.50 9.40
C TYR A 629 2.86 -20.39 8.23
N ARG A 630 3.64 -21.42 7.89
CA ARG A 630 3.29 -22.38 6.82
C ARG A 630 1.88 -22.96 6.99
N LYS A 631 1.54 -23.41 8.21
CA LYS A 631 0.23 -23.99 8.53
C LYS A 631 -0.92 -22.99 8.36
N LYS A 632 -0.79 -21.80 8.92
CA LYS A 632 -1.89 -20.82 8.97
C LYS A 632 -2.04 -20.04 7.68
N LEU A 633 -0.93 -19.83 6.98
CA LEU A 633 -0.91 -19.22 5.66
C LEU A 633 -1.23 -20.22 4.56
N GLN A 634 -1.08 -21.52 4.80
CA GLN A 634 -1.33 -22.57 3.81
C GLN A 634 -0.43 -22.43 2.56
N VAL A 635 0.85 -22.07 2.75
CA VAL A 635 1.84 -21.82 1.68
C VAL A 635 3.05 -22.76 1.76
N LEU A 636 3.74 -22.93 0.63
CA LEU A 636 5.03 -23.63 0.52
C LEU A 636 6.25 -22.78 0.91
#